data_AF-A0A1C5HL69-F1
#
_entry.id   AF-A0A1C5HL69-F1
#
_cell.length_a   1.000
_cell.length_b   1.000
_cell.length_c   1.000
_cell.angle_alpha   90.00
_cell.angle_beta   90.00
_cell.angle_gamma   90.00
#
_symmetry.space_group_name_H-M   'P 1'
#
loop_
_entity.id
_entity.type
_entity.pdbx_description
1 polymer ?
#
loop_
_entity_poly.entity_id
_entity_poly.type
_entity_poly.pdbx_seq_one_letter_code
_entity_poly.pdbx_strand_id
1 'polypeptide(L)'
;MRRRVTAGLASAAAALLAAGVVTAPASAAPAAEPTPGADKAKHGKDNLPDPKADQQREVKKQAIADLLQGKAKLQTRNGSKVIQVKDDLFVEYQQAPKTDPIFTMLVNFGDKTDPRTGGAAGPVVNQIPEPDRNWDGSSTDDNSTAWRSDFHREHYMDMFYGEGESFRDFYLKQSGGRYTVGGDVSDWITVPFNEARYGSNKISEADGYWNFVKDSATSWYDAQTKAGKTPQQIKDYLKQFDIWDRYDFDGDGNFNEPDGYIDHFQAVHAGEGEDAGGGAQGEDAIWSHRWAAFPNLEGKAGPAGNLAGGVPIGDTGLWIRDYTTEAENGGLGVFAHEYGHDLGLPDLYDTAGGDNGVGFWSLMSSGSWLNHGTDDIGSTPGYMDPWSKLFLGWLNHTTVDYGKGSTQVTLGPAGDSDGPKAQAVVVNLPDQTRTTQYNTPFGGSYEWWGGSADGLNSTLTRTLDLTGATSASITSKLQYDTEEDYDYLYAEASTDGGATWADVKNNLVDAGDSGIDGSSSGAWVDSTYDLSAYAGKTVLFRYRYATDGGKHFAGPFLDNISLTKNGTVAWTDDAETIAAEWTAKGFTRITGSVTDTYPRFYIAENRTYFGYDDTLRTGGYNFGFLNTRPNFVERYSSQPGLLVWYVNYAYGDNNTSEHPGYGLNLPVDVRPGQIKAGNQGTISNRRNGYDATFSLYGKPAQTFHKNGVAVTVPALDPNPLFTDSGTNKYWNSSNPWNSVKVAGTGTKIEILQQGTNPTDDMVVKVSN
;
A
#
# COMPACT_ATOMS: atom_id res chain seq x y z
N MET A 1 17.90 -36.56 -15.23
CA MET A 1 16.51 -36.28 -14.80
C MET A 1 16.49 -34.90 -14.18
N ARG A 2 16.18 -33.88 -15.00
CA ARG A 2 16.12 -32.47 -14.62
C ARG A 2 14.65 -32.15 -14.34
N ARG A 3 14.30 -31.86 -13.09
CA ARG A 3 12.97 -31.34 -12.73
C ARG A 3 12.94 -29.85 -13.08
N ARG A 4 12.06 -29.50 -14.02
CA ARG A 4 11.69 -28.12 -14.36
C ARG A 4 10.82 -27.59 -13.22
N VAL A 5 11.19 -26.44 -12.67
CA VAL A 5 10.37 -25.65 -11.75
C VAL A 5 9.83 -24.48 -12.57
N THR A 6 8.52 -24.44 -12.69
CA THR A 6 7.76 -23.48 -13.49
C THR A 6 7.72 -22.13 -12.78
N ALA A 7 8.03 -21.06 -13.51
CA ALA A 7 7.83 -19.68 -13.06
C ALA A 7 6.32 -19.44 -12.88
N GLY A 8 5.94 -18.95 -11.70
CA GLY A 8 4.60 -18.44 -11.42
C GLY A 8 4.77 -17.25 -10.49
N LEU A 9 4.07 -16.16 -10.81
CA LEU A 9 3.69 -15.00 -9.99
C LEU A 9 3.67 -13.75 -10.86
N ALA A 10 2.46 -13.30 -11.22
CA ALA A 10 2.02 -11.89 -11.30
C ALA A 10 0.71 -11.80 -12.09
N SER A 11 -0.44 -11.61 -11.41
CA SER A 11 -1.66 -11.00 -11.98
C SER A 11 -2.83 -10.83 -10.99
N ALA A 12 -3.09 -9.60 -10.55
CA ALA A 12 -4.35 -9.12 -9.93
C ALA A 12 -4.42 -7.61 -10.27
N ALA A 13 -5.46 -6.98 -10.82
CA ALA A 13 -6.91 -7.15 -10.69
C ALA A 13 -7.67 -6.45 -11.85
N ALA A 14 -8.89 -6.89 -12.20
CA ALA A 14 -9.94 -6.03 -12.76
C ALA A 14 -11.30 -6.77 -12.78
N ALA A 15 -12.35 -6.16 -12.22
CA ALA A 15 -13.73 -6.53 -12.52
C ALA A 15 -14.65 -5.30 -12.43
N LEU A 16 -15.13 -4.83 -13.58
CA LEU A 16 -16.31 -3.96 -13.68
C LEU A 16 -17.36 -4.64 -14.56
N LEU A 17 -18.58 -4.71 -14.02
CA LEU A 17 -19.77 -5.35 -14.55
C LEU A 17 -20.43 -4.49 -15.65
N ALA A 18 -20.84 -5.12 -16.75
CA ALA A 18 -21.86 -4.58 -17.64
C ALA A 18 -22.94 -5.65 -17.91
N ALA A 19 -24.14 -5.44 -17.37
CA ALA A 19 -25.36 -6.06 -17.89
C ALA A 19 -26.56 -5.16 -17.58
N GLY A 20 -27.14 -4.58 -18.64
CA GLY A 20 -28.33 -3.76 -18.57
C GLY A 20 -29.59 -4.57 -18.26
N VAL A 21 -30.38 -4.09 -17.31
CA VAL A 21 -31.80 -4.43 -17.16
C VAL A 21 -32.59 -3.13 -17.07
N VAL A 22 -33.51 -2.94 -18.00
CA VAL A 22 -34.44 -1.81 -18.05
C VAL A 22 -35.52 -2.00 -16.98
N THR A 23 -35.60 -1.13 -15.98
CA THR A 23 -36.81 -0.91 -15.18
C THR A 23 -37.00 0.59 -14.85
N ALA A 24 -38.27 1.01 -14.80
CA ALA A 24 -38.79 2.37 -14.78
C ALA A 24 -38.46 3.18 -13.49
N PRO A 25 -38.61 4.53 -13.49
CA PRO A 25 -38.06 5.38 -12.43
C PRO A 25 -38.87 5.27 -11.15
N ALA A 26 -38.24 4.79 -10.07
CA ALA A 26 -38.72 4.99 -8.72
C ALA A 26 -38.19 6.35 -8.23
N SER A 27 -39.10 7.23 -7.82
CA SER A 27 -38.78 8.53 -7.23
C SER A 27 -37.87 8.34 -6.02
N ALA A 28 -36.63 8.82 -6.10
CA ALA A 28 -35.69 8.81 -4.98
C ALA A 28 -36.28 9.63 -3.82
N ALA A 29 -36.28 9.04 -2.62
CA ALA A 29 -36.41 9.81 -1.40
C ALA A 29 -35.14 10.69 -1.25
N PRO A 30 -35.26 11.93 -0.75
CA PRO A 30 -34.11 12.81 -0.60
C PRO A 30 -33.04 12.16 0.28
N ALA A 31 -31.81 12.11 -0.23
CA ALA A 31 -30.65 11.69 0.52
C ALA A 31 -30.49 12.59 1.76
N ALA A 32 -30.29 11.99 2.92
CA ALA A 32 -29.90 12.71 4.12
C ALA A 32 -28.50 13.32 3.88
N GLU A 33 -28.35 14.61 4.22
CA GLU A 33 -27.11 15.37 4.04
C GLU A 33 -25.95 14.83 4.91
N PRO A 34 -24.69 14.80 4.40
CA PRO A 34 -23.53 14.26 5.11
C PRO A 34 -22.90 15.21 6.16
N THR A 35 -22.08 14.64 7.06
CA THR A 35 -21.76 15.11 8.43
C THR A 35 -20.34 15.72 8.59
N PRO A 36 -20.06 16.66 9.54
CA PRO A 36 -18.99 17.68 9.38
C PRO A 36 -17.51 17.51 9.81
N GLY A 37 -16.99 16.37 10.29
CA GLY A 37 -15.63 16.32 10.87
C GLY A 37 -14.70 15.32 10.17
N ALA A 38 -14.66 14.08 10.65
CA ALA A 38 -13.88 12.99 10.04
C ALA A 38 -14.63 12.18 8.96
N ASP A 39 -15.94 12.42 8.80
CA ASP A 39 -16.79 11.83 7.74
C ASP A 39 -16.98 12.81 6.56
N LYS A 40 -16.32 13.98 6.59
CA LYS A 40 -16.53 15.09 5.65
C LYS A 40 -15.49 15.14 4.51
N ALA A 41 -14.36 14.48 4.71
CA ALA A 41 -13.30 14.43 3.73
C ALA A 41 -13.70 13.41 2.64
N LYS A 42 -13.75 13.79 1.36
CA LYS A 42 -13.67 12.79 0.30
C LYS A 42 -12.29 12.15 0.46
N HIS A 43 -12.23 10.87 0.81
CA HIS A 43 -10.97 10.20 1.15
C HIS A 43 -9.87 10.50 0.11
N GLY A 44 -8.90 11.33 0.49
CA GLY A 44 -7.57 11.33 -0.11
C GLY A 44 -6.87 10.02 0.21
N LYS A 45 -5.74 9.76 -0.45
CA LYS A 45 -4.96 8.54 -0.25
C LYS A 45 -3.75 8.85 0.62
N ASP A 46 -3.63 8.19 1.76
CA ASP A 46 -2.47 8.35 2.65
C ASP A 46 -1.22 7.72 2.00
N ASN A 47 -1.35 6.60 1.30
CA ASN A 47 -0.30 6.06 0.44
C ASN A 47 -0.64 6.18 -1.05
N LEU A 48 0.02 7.12 -1.74
CA LEU A 48 -0.19 7.37 -3.17
C LEU A 48 0.60 6.38 -4.05
N PRO A 49 0.06 5.99 -5.24
CA PRO A 49 0.67 4.97 -6.08
C PRO A 49 2.10 5.29 -6.48
N ASP A 50 2.99 4.30 -6.32
CA ASP A 50 4.36 4.34 -6.80
C ASP A 50 4.75 2.93 -7.29
N PRO A 51 4.90 2.77 -8.61
CA PRO A 51 5.32 1.52 -9.22
C PRO A 51 6.44 0.74 -8.52
N LYS A 52 7.51 1.43 -8.14
CA LYS A 52 8.69 0.78 -7.55
C LYS A 52 8.36 0.27 -6.16
N ALA A 53 7.68 1.08 -5.35
CA ALA A 53 7.23 0.68 -4.02
C ALA A 53 6.20 -0.45 -4.08
N ASP A 54 5.26 -0.40 -5.04
CA ASP A 54 4.26 -1.45 -5.26
C ASP A 54 4.91 -2.78 -5.63
N GLN A 55 5.82 -2.78 -6.61
CA GLN A 55 6.57 -3.97 -6.99
C GLN A 55 7.38 -4.55 -5.82
N GLN A 56 8.10 -3.70 -5.10
CA GLN A 56 8.89 -4.11 -3.94
C GLN A 56 8.01 -4.79 -2.88
N ARG A 57 6.85 -4.21 -2.57
CA ARG A 57 5.89 -4.75 -1.59
C ARG A 57 5.35 -6.10 -2.01
N GLU A 58 4.97 -6.30 -3.26
CA GLU A 58 4.51 -7.60 -3.76
C GLU A 58 5.59 -8.68 -3.68
N VAL A 59 6.81 -8.36 -4.14
CA VAL A 59 7.96 -9.27 -4.07
C VAL A 59 8.27 -9.62 -2.61
N LYS A 60 8.21 -8.64 -1.70
CA LYS A 60 8.44 -8.84 -0.25
C LYS A 60 7.37 -9.71 0.39
N LYS A 61 6.08 -9.50 0.10
CA LYS A 61 5.00 -10.37 0.59
C LYS A 61 5.25 -11.82 0.21
N GLN A 62 5.56 -12.07 -1.05
CA GLN A 62 5.82 -13.42 -1.52
C GLN A 62 7.07 -14.03 -0.87
N ALA A 63 8.18 -13.29 -0.80
CA ALA A 63 9.42 -13.75 -0.18
C ALA A 63 9.20 -14.17 1.28
N ILE A 64 8.38 -13.43 2.03
CA ILE A 64 8.01 -13.74 3.41
C ILE A 64 7.13 -14.99 3.48
N ALA A 65 6.15 -15.15 2.59
CA ALA A 65 5.34 -16.37 2.52
C ALA A 65 6.21 -17.60 2.24
N ASP A 66 7.15 -17.50 1.30
CA ASP A 66 8.09 -18.58 1.00
C ASP A 66 9.04 -18.87 2.17
N LEU A 67 9.44 -17.85 2.93
CA LEU A 67 10.21 -18.02 4.17
C LEU A 67 9.40 -18.77 5.23
N LEU A 68 8.13 -18.39 5.47
CA LEU A 68 7.23 -19.04 6.42
C LEU A 68 6.94 -20.50 6.07
N GLN A 69 6.89 -20.82 4.78
CA GLN A 69 6.69 -22.19 4.28
C GLN A 69 8.00 -22.99 4.18
N GLY A 70 9.15 -22.40 4.52
CA GLY A 70 10.47 -23.04 4.43
C GLY A 70 10.97 -23.25 2.99
N LYS A 71 10.36 -22.59 2.00
CA LYS A 71 10.77 -22.58 0.59
C LYS A 71 11.96 -21.64 0.35
N ALA A 72 12.07 -20.57 1.14
CA ALA A 72 13.18 -19.63 1.13
C ALA A 72 13.97 -19.65 2.45
N LYS A 73 15.16 -19.03 2.45
CA LYS A 73 16.02 -18.90 3.63
C LYS A 73 16.63 -17.50 3.70
N LEU A 74 16.86 -17.04 4.93
CA LEU A 74 17.60 -15.81 5.17
C LEU A 74 19.08 -15.98 4.88
N GLN A 75 19.64 -14.99 4.19
CA GLN A 75 21.07 -14.84 3.94
C GLN A 75 21.54 -13.54 4.58
N THR A 76 22.80 -13.47 5.04
CA THR A 76 23.38 -12.19 5.46
C THR A 76 24.15 -11.57 4.31
N ARG A 77 23.83 -10.32 3.98
CA ARG A 77 24.57 -9.49 3.03
C ARG A 77 24.77 -8.12 3.66
N ASN A 78 26.03 -7.70 3.78
CA ASN A 78 26.43 -6.37 4.27
C ASN A 78 25.67 -5.86 5.51
N GLY A 79 25.48 -6.73 6.51
CA GLY A 79 24.80 -6.38 7.77
C GLY A 79 23.29 -6.63 7.78
N SER A 80 22.66 -6.72 6.61
CA SER A 80 21.24 -7.05 6.46
C SER A 80 21.01 -8.55 6.28
N LYS A 81 19.85 -9.02 6.72
CA LYS A 81 19.27 -10.31 6.41
C LYS A 81 18.33 -10.15 5.24
N VAL A 82 18.68 -10.79 4.14
CA VAL A 82 17.94 -10.74 2.89
C VAL A 82 17.31 -12.09 2.57
N ILE A 83 16.20 -12.07 1.85
CA ILE A 83 15.59 -13.24 1.21
C ILE A 83 15.92 -13.13 -0.28
N GLN A 84 16.65 -14.11 -0.81
CA GLN A 84 16.93 -14.16 -2.24
C GLN A 84 15.72 -14.75 -2.97
N VAL A 85 15.14 -13.97 -3.89
CA VAL A 85 13.97 -14.37 -4.68
C VAL A 85 14.40 -15.04 -5.99
N LYS A 86 15.44 -14.49 -6.63
CA LYS A 86 16.16 -15.06 -7.78
C LYS A 86 17.60 -14.54 -7.80
N ASP A 87 18.40 -14.93 -8.80
CA ASP A 87 19.85 -14.70 -8.82
C ASP A 87 20.24 -13.25 -8.47
N ASP A 88 19.60 -12.25 -9.09
CA ASP A 88 19.86 -10.81 -8.92
C ASP A 88 18.62 -10.06 -8.38
N LEU A 89 17.86 -10.69 -7.47
CA LEU A 89 16.73 -10.01 -6.79
C LEU A 89 16.66 -10.43 -5.32
N PHE A 90 16.86 -9.44 -4.46
CA PHE A 90 16.89 -9.59 -3.02
C PHE A 90 15.76 -8.78 -2.38
N VAL A 91 15.24 -9.31 -1.28
CA VAL A 91 14.33 -8.58 -0.39
C VAL A 91 15.03 -8.41 0.93
N GLU A 92 15.23 -7.17 1.34
CA GLU A 92 15.65 -6.87 2.70
C GLU A 92 14.52 -7.21 3.70
N TYR A 93 14.84 -8.01 4.71
CA TYR A 93 13.85 -8.51 5.66
C TYR A 93 14.16 -8.21 7.12
N GLN A 94 15.40 -8.40 7.57
CA GLN A 94 15.79 -8.03 8.94
C GLN A 94 17.13 -7.33 8.90
N GLN A 95 17.36 -6.41 9.83
CA GLN A 95 18.63 -5.72 9.95
C GLN A 95 19.20 -5.95 11.35
N ALA A 96 20.50 -5.74 11.50
CA ALA A 96 21.04 -5.47 12.82
C ALA A 96 20.31 -4.23 13.39
N PRO A 97 20.23 -4.08 14.73
CA PRO A 97 19.69 -2.86 15.33
C PRO A 97 20.26 -1.61 14.65
N LYS A 98 19.38 -0.81 14.05
CA LYS A 98 19.77 0.38 13.30
C LYS A 98 18.96 1.62 13.66
N THR A 99 19.53 2.76 13.31
CA THR A 99 18.91 4.08 13.43
C THR A 99 18.90 4.71 12.05
N ASP A 100 17.73 4.80 11.42
CA ASP A 100 17.61 5.45 10.11
C ASP A 100 17.53 6.97 10.27
N PRO A 101 18.23 7.72 9.40
CA PRO A 101 18.23 9.18 9.43
C PRO A 101 17.02 9.75 8.70
N ILE A 102 16.26 10.63 9.35
CA ILE A 102 15.15 11.37 8.76
C ILE A 102 15.52 12.84 8.63
N PHE A 103 15.29 13.40 7.45
CA PHE A 103 15.41 14.82 7.22
C PHE A 103 14.04 15.48 7.11
N THR A 104 13.68 16.28 8.12
CA THR A 104 12.40 16.99 8.15
C THR A 104 12.57 18.47 7.79
N MET A 105 11.75 18.98 6.88
CA MET A 105 11.58 20.42 6.63
C MET A 105 10.29 20.93 7.24
N LEU A 106 10.36 22.06 7.97
CA LEU A 106 9.17 22.79 8.45
C LEU A 106 8.82 23.89 7.45
N VAL A 107 7.58 23.95 6.98
CA VAL A 107 7.20 24.70 5.78
C VAL A 107 6.00 25.62 6.00
N ASN A 108 6.25 26.92 6.00
CA ASN A 108 5.22 27.94 5.89
C ASN A 108 4.83 28.19 4.44
N PHE A 109 3.62 28.68 4.22
CA PHE A 109 3.16 29.11 2.91
C PHE A 109 3.31 30.62 2.69
N GLY A 110 3.54 31.00 1.44
CA GLY A 110 3.68 32.37 1.00
C GLY A 110 2.35 33.04 0.66
N ASP A 111 2.45 34.17 -0.06
CA ASP A 111 1.31 35.01 -0.43
C ASP A 111 1.01 35.01 -1.93
N LYS A 112 1.86 34.40 -2.77
CA LYS A 112 1.56 34.27 -4.20
C LYS A 112 0.43 33.29 -4.40
N THR A 113 -0.46 33.61 -5.32
CA THR A 113 -1.57 32.75 -5.70
C THR A 113 -1.36 32.18 -7.10
N ASP A 114 -1.82 30.95 -7.32
CA ASP A 114 -1.97 30.39 -8.66
C ASP A 114 -3.37 30.74 -9.19
N PRO A 115 -3.50 31.36 -10.37
CA PRO A 115 -4.81 31.70 -10.93
C PRO A 115 -5.75 30.50 -11.09
N ARG A 116 -5.23 29.26 -11.18
CA ARG A 116 -6.02 28.04 -11.32
C ARG A 116 -6.70 27.62 -10.02
N THR A 117 -6.07 27.90 -8.86
CA THR A 117 -6.55 27.44 -7.55
C THR A 117 -7.08 28.59 -6.69
N GLY A 118 -6.46 29.77 -6.76
CA GLY A 118 -6.81 30.95 -5.97
C GLY A 118 -6.35 30.80 -4.52
N GLY A 119 -7.29 30.85 -3.58
CA GLY A 119 -7.05 30.65 -2.14
C GLY A 119 -6.59 31.89 -1.37
N ALA A 120 -6.65 31.80 -0.04
CA ALA A 120 -6.13 32.81 0.88
C ALA A 120 -4.60 32.69 1.01
N ALA A 121 -3.91 33.76 1.43
CA ALA A 121 -2.47 33.71 1.70
C ALA A 121 -2.16 32.86 2.95
N GLY A 122 -0.95 32.31 3.03
CA GLY A 122 -0.56 31.40 4.12
C GLY A 122 -1.21 30.00 3.99
N PRO A 123 -1.37 29.28 5.12
CA PRO A 123 -1.08 29.71 6.49
C PRO A 123 0.42 29.78 6.81
N VAL A 124 0.73 30.41 7.94
CA VAL A 124 2.04 30.27 8.60
C VAL A 124 1.84 29.66 9.98
N VAL A 125 2.90 29.07 10.54
CA VAL A 125 2.91 28.39 11.82
C VAL A 125 2.25 29.21 12.95
N ASN A 126 1.62 28.52 13.90
CA ASN A 126 0.94 29.03 15.08
C ASN A 126 -0.32 29.85 14.75
N GLN A 127 -1.01 29.51 13.66
CA GLN A 127 -2.28 30.14 13.26
C GLN A 127 -3.51 29.24 13.46
N ILE A 128 -3.33 28.01 13.91
CA ILE A 128 -4.43 27.10 14.26
C ILE A 128 -5.17 27.66 15.48
N PRO A 129 -6.51 27.87 15.41
CA PRO A 129 -7.29 28.38 16.54
C PRO A 129 -7.21 27.47 17.78
N GLU A 130 -7.15 28.07 18.97
CA GLU A 130 -7.22 27.32 20.22
C GLU A 130 -8.60 26.64 20.36
N PRO A 131 -8.65 25.33 20.62
CA PRO A 131 -9.91 24.60 20.74
C PRO A 131 -10.67 24.96 22.02
N ASP A 132 -12.00 24.97 21.96
CA ASP A 132 -12.84 25.25 23.13
C ASP A 132 -12.92 24.04 24.06
N ARG A 133 -12.09 24.07 25.11
CA ARG A 133 -12.03 23.06 26.17
C ARG A 133 -13.01 23.32 27.31
N ASN A 134 -13.83 24.38 27.27
CA ASN A 134 -14.86 24.62 28.28
C ASN A 134 -16.12 23.84 27.92
N TRP A 135 -16.15 22.55 28.27
CA TRP A 135 -17.20 21.61 27.89
C TRP A 135 -18.56 21.89 28.57
N ASP A 136 -19.23 22.95 28.13
CA ASP A 136 -20.53 23.40 28.64
C ASP A 136 -21.71 22.80 27.86
N GLY A 137 -21.42 21.95 26.87
CA GLY A 137 -22.40 21.29 26.01
C GLY A 137 -22.74 22.09 24.76
N SER A 138 -22.05 23.20 24.51
CA SER A 138 -22.21 24.00 23.30
C SER A 138 -21.61 23.33 22.07
N SER A 139 -21.91 23.88 20.89
CA SER A 139 -21.40 23.37 19.62
C SER A 139 -19.93 23.68 19.35
N THR A 140 -19.28 24.49 20.21
CA THR A 140 -17.86 24.80 20.10
C THR A 140 -16.99 23.81 20.86
N ASP A 141 -17.55 23.07 21.83
CA ASP A 141 -16.86 22.02 22.58
C ASP A 141 -16.01 21.12 21.67
N ASP A 142 -14.71 21.10 21.94
CA ASP A 142 -13.72 20.33 21.17
C ASP A 142 -12.84 19.54 22.13
N ASN A 143 -12.75 18.22 21.91
CA ASN A 143 -11.76 17.34 22.54
C ASN A 143 -11.10 16.39 21.53
N SER A 144 -11.10 16.77 20.25
CA SER A 144 -10.49 16.01 19.17
C SER A 144 -9.27 16.72 18.59
N THR A 145 -9.27 18.04 18.51
CA THR A 145 -8.21 18.80 17.85
C THR A 145 -6.95 18.83 18.70
N ALA A 146 -5.83 18.30 18.19
CA ALA A 146 -4.52 18.49 18.80
C ALA A 146 -4.06 19.95 18.63
N TRP A 147 -3.60 20.58 19.71
CA TRP A 147 -3.23 22.01 19.69
C TRP A 147 -2.14 22.35 20.71
N ARG A 148 -1.33 23.34 20.37
CA ARG A 148 -0.40 24.01 21.28
C ARG A 148 -0.22 25.46 20.86
N SER A 149 0.24 26.28 21.80
CA SER A 149 0.49 27.71 21.56
C SER A 149 1.75 28.00 20.73
N ASP A 150 2.67 27.04 20.61
CA ASP A 150 3.92 27.22 19.86
C ASP A 150 4.52 25.91 19.28
N PHE A 151 4.35 25.70 17.98
CA PHE A 151 4.92 24.66 17.12
C PHE A 151 6.30 25.06 16.57
N HIS A 152 7.21 25.50 17.44
CA HIS A 152 8.60 25.79 17.09
C HIS A 152 9.41 24.50 16.81
N ARG A 153 10.58 24.64 16.18
CA ARG A 153 11.47 23.52 15.81
C ARG A 153 11.72 22.51 16.95
N GLU A 154 11.95 22.98 18.18
CA GLU A 154 12.23 22.09 19.32
C GLU A 154 11.06 21.16 19.63
N HIS A 155 9.81 21.61 19.41
CA HIS A 155 8.65 20.73 19.56
C HIS A 155 8.78 19.47 18.72
N TYR A 156 9.14 19.61 17.44
CA TYR A 156 9.31 18.50 16.52
C TYR A 156 10.56 17.68 16.86
N MET A 157 11.66 18.33 17.29
CA MET A 157 12.83 17.61 17.79
C MET A 157 12.49 16.71 19.00
N ASP A 158 11.69 17.21 19.95
CA ASP A 158 11.23 16.45 21.10
C ASP A 158 10.27 15.33 20.69
N MET A 159 9.27 15.63 19.86
CA MET A 159 8.29 14.65 19.39
C MET A 159 8.93 13.54 18.57
N PHE A 160 9.95 13.85 17.75
CA PHE A 160 10.60 12.85 16.92
C PHE A 160 11.71 12.11 17.65
N TYR A 161 12.54 12.80 18.42
CA TYR A 161 13.81 12.23 18.91
C TYR A 161 14.01 12.33 20.43
N GLY A 162 13.05 12.89 21.16
CA GLY A 162 13.08 13.03 22.61
C GLY A 162 13.17 11.68 23.36
N GLU A 163 13.59 11.72 24.61
CA GLU A 163 13.76 10.54 25.48
C GLU A 163 12.45 9.92 25.99
N GLY A 164 11.34 10.66 25.87
CA GLY A 164 10.00 10.24 26.30
C GLY A 164 9.24 9.49 25.22
N GLU A 165 7.91 9.61 25.26
CA GLU A 165 7.05 9.16 24.18
C GLU A 165 7.35 10.00 22.92
N SER A 166 8.04 9.38 21.97
CA SER A 166 8.53 10.03 20.75
C SER A 166 8.50 9.05 19.58
N PHE A 167 8.68 9.55 18.37
CA PHE A 167 8.75 8.73 17.15
C PHE A 167 9.87 7.71 17.23
N ARG A 168 11.04 8.13 17.73
CA ARG A 168 12.17 7.28 18.08
C ARG A 168 11.80 6.19 19.08
N ASP A 169 11.19 6.55 20.21
CA ASP A 169 10.80 5.58 21.24
C ASP A 169 9.75 4.59 20.73
N PHE A 170 8.75 5.06 19.97
CA PHE A 170 7.72 4.24 19.38
C PHE A 170 8.30 3.15 18.48
N TYR A 171 9.15 3.53 17.51
CA TYR A 171 9.76 2.55 16.60
C TYR A 171 10.74 1.62 17.32
N LEU A 172 11.46 2.13 18.34
CA LEU A 172 12.32 1.31 19.17
C LEU A 172 11.53 0.22 19.90
N LYS A 173 10.42 0.57 20.54
CA LYS A 173 9.59 -0.39 21.29
C LYS A 173 8.80 -1.30 20.36
N GLN A 174 8.18 -0.76 19.30
CA GLN A 174 7.45 -1.54 18.30
C GLN A 174 8.31 -2.65 17.70
N SER A 175 9.56 -2.33 17.35
CA SER A 175 10.50 -3.25 16.71
C SER A 175 11.23 -4.19 17.69
N GLY A 176 11.02 -4.03 19.00
CA GLY A 176 11.74 -4.78 20.04
C GLY A 176 13.25 -4.49 20.06
N GLY A 177 13.63 -3.23 19.83
CA GLY A 177 15.02 -2.78 19.80
C GLY A 177 15.77 -3.03 18.49
N ARG A 178 15.08 -3.48 17.43
CA ARG A 178 15.70 -3.82 16.14
C ARG A 178 15.80 -2.62 15.20
N TYR A 179 15.02 -1.58 15.45
CA TYR A 179 14.88 -0.43 14.56
C TYR A 179 14.49 0.80 15.36
N THR A 180 15.06 1.95 15.04
CA THR A 180 14.62 3.25 15.55
C THR A 180 14.99 4.33 14.54
N VAL A 181 14.63 5.57 14.83
CA VAL A 181 14.86 6.72 13.95
C VAL A 181 15.66 7.80 14.67
N GLY A 182 16.44 8.54 13.90
CA GLY A 182 17.16 9.74 14.32
C GLY A 182 17.18 10.73 13.18
N GLY A 183 17.63 11.96 13.39
CA GLY A 183 17.64 12.92 12.29
C GLY A 183 17.74 14.36 12.74
N ASP A 184 17.33 15.25 11.84
CA ASP A 184 17.28 16.68 12.10
C ASP A 184 16.01 17.29 11.49
N VAL A 185 15.54 18.37 12.14
CA VAL A 185 14.40 19.17 11.71
C VAL A 185 14.91 20.54 11.29
N SER A 186 14.46 21.09 10.18
CA SER A 186 14.87 22.45 9.78
C SER A 186 14.19 23.53 10.63
N ASP A 187 14.72 24.77 10.58
CA ASP A 187 13.90 25.94 10.91
C ASP A 187 12.75 26.07 9.89
N TRP A 188 11.69 26.78 10.27
CA TRP A 188 10.57 27.09 9.39
C TRP A 188 11.03 27.91 8.18
N ILE A 189 10.93 27.33 6.99
CA ILE A 189 11.11 28.00 5.70
C ILE A 189 9.77 28.50 5.15
N THR A 190 9.78 29.30 4.08
CA THR A 190 8.53 29.76 3.43
C THR A 190 8.59 29.48 1.94
N VAL A 191 7.65 28.67 1.44
CA VAL A 191 7.46 28.45 0.00
C VAL A 191 6.78 29.65 -0.66
N PRO A 192 6.97 29.89 -1.97
CA PRO A 192 6.53 31.14 -2.59
C PRO A 192 5.02 31.31 -2.68
N PHE A 193 4.26 30.23 -2.88
CA PHE A 193 2.80 30.27 -3.01
C PHE A 193 2.07 29.96 -1.71
N ASN A 194 0.79 30.33 -1.67
CA ASN A 194 -0.15 29.91 -0.65
C ASN A 194 -0.47 28.41 -0.74
N GLU A 195 -1.08 27.85 0.32
CA GLU A 195 -1.38 26.42 0.41
C GLU A 195 -2.25 25.90 -0.74
N ALA A 196 -3.20 26.71 -1.22
CA ALA A 196 -4.07 26.33 -2.33
C ALA A 196 -3.32 26.02 -3.64
N ARG A 197 -2.09 26.52 -3.87
CA ARG A 197 -1.28 26.07 -5.02
C ARG A 197 -0.95 24.58 -4.94
N TYR A 198 -0.83 24.06 -3.74
CA TYR A 198 -0.27 22.75 -3.45
C TYR A 198 -1.34 21.73 -3.04
N GLY A 199 -2.33 22.14 -2.25
CA GLY A 199 -3.37 21.24 -1.71
C GLY A 199 -4.70 21.23 -2.46
N SER A 200 -5.00 22.26 -3.28
CA SER A 200 -6.36 22.42 -3.82
C SER A 200 -6.80 21.27 -4.73
N ASN A 201 -7.98 20.71 -4.42
CA ASN A 201 -8.70 19.71 -5.21
C ASN A 201 -9.11 20.14 -6.65
N LYS A 202 -8.76 21.37 -7.06
CA LYS A 202 -9.00 21.89 -8.42
C LYS A 202 -7.93 21.49 -9.43
N ILE A 203 -6.78 21.03 -8.97
CA ILE A 203 -5.68 20.53 -9.79
C ILE A 203 -5.40 19.07 -9.43
N SER A 204 -4.60 18.37 -10.25
CA SER A 204 -4.18 17.02 -9.87
C SER A 204 -3.23 17.05 -8.68
N GLU A 205 -3.32 16.04 -7.82
CA GLU A 205 -2.41 15.81 -6.68
C GLU A 205 -0.94 15.87 -7.13
N ALA A 206 -0.62 15.29 -8.29
CA ALA A 206 0.73 15.33 -8.87
C ALA A 206 1.23 16.76 -9.18
N ASP A 207 0.38 17.67 -9.70
CA ASP A 207 0.79 19.06 -9.94
C ASP A 207 0.88 19.85 -8.62
N GLY A 208 0.05 19.54 -7.63
CA GLY A 208 0.10 20.16 -6.31
C GLY A 208 1.31 19.70 -5.49
N TYR A 209 1.26 18.45 -5.03
CA TYR A 209 2.15 17.88 -4.03
C TYR A 209 3.61 17.75 -4.50
N TRP A 210 3.85 17.36 -5.76
CA TRP A 210 5.25 17.29 -6.24
C TRP A 210 5.90 18.67 -6.30
N ASN A 211 5.13 19.72 -6.62
CA ASN A 211 5.64 21.08 -6.59
C ASN A 211 5.79 21.62 -5.15
N PHE A 212 5.01 21.13 -4.19
CA PHE A 212 5.24 21.43 -2.77
C PHE A 212 6.61 20.93 -2.29
N VAL A 213 6.94 19.67 -2.59
CA VAL A 213 8.26 19.09 -2.27
C VAL A 213 9.38 19.87 -2.99
N LYS A 214 9.19 20.19 -4.27
CA LYS A 214 10.14 20.97 -5.06
C LYS A 214 10.41 22.35 -4.50
N ASP A 215 9.37 23.09 -4.17
CA ASP A 215 9.49 24.45 -3.66
C ASP A 215 10.00 24.46 -2.23
N SER A 216 9.71 23.43 -1.43
CA SER A 216 10.28 23.22 -0.09
C SER A 216 11.80 22.99 -0.18
N ALA A 217 12.24 22.07 -1.03
CA ALA A 217 13.66 21.80 -1.25
C ALA A 217 14.43 23.04 -1.73
N THR A 218 13.84 23.78 -2.68
CA THR A 218 14.40 25.03 -3.21
C THR A 218 14.51 26.09 -2.11
N SER A 219 13.43 26.33 -1.38
CA SER A 219 13.37 27.35 -0.32
C SER A 219 14.34 27.03 0.83
N TRP A 220 14.49 25.76 1.19
CA TRP A 220 15.47 25.33 2.19
C TRP A 220 16.90 25.55 1.70
N TYR A 221 17.24 25.13 0.49
CA TYR A 221 18.59 25.32 -0.07
C TYR A 221 18.96 26.81 -0.15
N ASP A 222 18.03 27.65 -0.61
CA ASP A 222 18.21 29.11 -0.67
C ASP A 222 18.39 29.72 0.72
N ALA A 223 17.64 29.24 1.72
CA ALA A 223 17.78 29.67 3.11
C ALA A 223 19.17 29.30 3.67
N GLN A 224 19.67 28.09 3.40
CA GLN A 224 21.03 27.67 3.81
C GLN A 224 22.12 28.53 3.15
N THR A 225 21.98 28.81 1.86
CA THR A 225 22.91 29.66 1.12
C THR A 225 22.90 31.10 1.64
N LYS A 226 21.70 31.64 1.92
CA LYS A 226 21.53 32.97 2.53
C LYS A 226 22.12 33.04 3.95
N ALA A 227 22.09 31.94 4.69
CA ALA A 227 22.77 31.80 5.98
C ALA A 227 24.30 31.66 5.86
N GLY A 228 24.86 31.71 4.65
CA GLY A 228 26.29 31.70 4.38
C GLY A 228 26.91 30.31 4.27
N LYS A 229 26.10 29.24 4.20
CA LYS A 229 26.62 27.89 3.91
C LYS A 229 27.01 27.81 2.44
N THR A 230 28.17 27.22 2.18
CA THR A 230 28.62 26.89 0.81
C THR A 230 27.88 25.66 0.29
N PRO A 231 27.76 25.48 -1.05
CA PRO A 231 27.18 24.27 -1.64
C PRO A 231 27.79 22.96 -1.11
N GLN A 232 29.12 22.96 -0.87
CA GLN A 232 29.81 21.80 -0.31
C GLN A 232 29.38 21.49 1.13
N GLN A 233 29.22 22.51 1.99
CA GLN A 233 28.74 22.30 3.36
C GLN A 233 27.30 21.79 3.40
N ILE A 234 26.45 22.26 2.49
CA ILE A 234 25.07 21.76 2.36
C ILE A 234 25.10 20.30 1.92
N LYS A 235 25.91 19.96 0.91
CA LYS A 235 26.10 18.58 0.45
C LYS A 235 26.62 17.66 1.55
N ASP A 236 27.64 18.09 2.29
CA ASP A 236 28.24 17.28 3.36
C ASP A 236 27.24 17.06 4.52
N TYR A 237 26.38 18.03 4.80
CA TYR A 237 25.27 17.87 5.74
C TYR A 237 24.22 16.87 5.22
N LEU A 238 23.81 16.97 3.95
CA LEU A 238 22.76 16.11 3.41
C LEU A 238 23.19 14.64 3.26
N LYS A 239 24.48 14.37 3.04
CA LYS A 239 25.03 13.00 2.95
C LYS A 239 24.80 12.13 4.19
N GLN A 240 24.48 12.71 5.34
CA GLN A 240 24.17 11.92 6.54
C GLN A 240 22.77 11.27 6.47
N PHE A 241 21.96 11.64 5.47
CA PHE A 241 20.62 11.14 5.22
C PHE A 241 20.52 10.30 3.93
N ASP A 242 21.65 9.86 3.36
CA ASP A 242 21.74 9.01 2.17
C ASP A 242 22.68 7.84 2.53
N ILE A 243 22.10 6.79 3.09
CA ILE A 243 22.76 5.59 3.62
C ILE A 243 22.10 4.31 3.09
N TRP A 244 20.79 4.37 2.80
CA TRP A 244 19.97 3.22 2.51
C TRP A 244 19.52 3.18 1.04
N ASP A 245 19.99 2.18 0.31
CA ASP A 245 19.50 1.87 -1.03
C ASP A 245 18.18 1.10 -0.90
N ARG A 246 17.08 1.85 -0.85
CA ARG A 246 15.73 1.32 -0.70
C ARG A 246 15.40 0.26 -1.74
N TYR A 247 15.86 0.43 -2.98
CA TYR A 247 15.39 -0.36 -4.12
C TYR A 247 16.43 -1.35 -4.67
N ASP A 248 17.60 -1.48 -4.04
CA ASP A 248 18.70 -2.32 -4.52
C ASP A 248 19.00 -1.98 -5.99
N PHE A 249 19.22 -0.70 -6.28
CA PHE A 249 19.13 -0.15 -7.64
C PHE A 249 20.17 -0.78 -8.59
N ASP A 250 21.28 -1.28 -8.05
CA ASP A 250 22.32 -1.99 -8.80
C ASP A 250 22.23 -3.53 -8.71
N GLY A 251 21.31 -4.06 -7.88
CA GLY A 251 20.94 -5.46 -7.79
C GLY A 251 21.96 -6.36 -7.08
N ASP A 252 22.86 -5.80 -6.28
CA ASP A 252 23.91 -6.55 -5.58
C ASP A 252 23.44 -7.13 -4.22
N GLY A 253 22.27 -6.72 -3.74
CA GLY A 253 21.65 -7.10 -2.48
C GLY A 253 22.24 -6.39 -1.25
N ASN A 254 22.90 -5.24 -1.44
CA ASN A 254 23.45 -4.36 -0.42
C ASN A 254 22.59 -3.11 -0.21
N PHE A 255 21.62 -3.22 0.67
CA PHE A 255 20.75 -2.10 1.02
C PHE A 255 21.46 -1.02 1.88
N ASN A 256 22.65 -1.29 2.41
CA ASN A 256 23.36 -0.37 3.30
C ASN A 256 24.43 0.43 2.55
N GLU A 257 24.05 1.04 1.43
CA GLU A 257 24.88 1.96 0.67
C GLU A 257 24.07 3.14 0.10
N PRO A 258 24.72 4.29 -0.16
CA PRO A 258 24.02 5.45 -0.70
C PRO A 258 23.58 5.23 -2.15
N ASP A 259 22.38 5.69 -2.47
CA ASP A 259 21.79 5.62 -3.81
C ASP A 259 21.61 7.02 -4.46
N GLY A 260 21.97 8.07 -3.72
CA GLY A 260 21.89 9.47 -4.12
C GLY A 260 20.57 10.16 -3.78
N TYR A 261 19.63 9.44 -3.17
CA TYR A 261 18.39 9.96 -2.62
C TYR A 261 18.48 10.12 -1.10
N ILE A 262 17.69 11.05 -0.55
CA ILE A 262 17.50 11.14 0.90
C ILE A 262 16.65 9.93 1.35
N ASP A 263 17.17 9.11 2.25
CA ASP A 263 16.60 7.83 2.71
C ASP A 263 15.15 8.00 3.16
N HIS A 264 14.92 9.02 4.00
CA HIS A 264 13.64 9.37 4.60
C HIS A 264 13.50 10.90 4.66
N PHE A 265 12.57 11.45 3.89
CA PHE A 265 12.28 12.89 3.86
C PHE A 265 10.86 13.18 4.33
N GLN A 266 10.71 14.20 5.17
CA GLN A 266 9.41 14.67 5.65
C GLN A 266 9.25 16.17 5.43
N ALA A 267 8.06 16.60 5.01
CA ALA A 267 7.70 18.01 4.93
C ALA A 267 6.50 18.30 5.84
N VAL A 268 6.74 18.99 6.95
CA VAL A 268 5.68 19.42 7.87
C VAL A 268 5.18 20.78 7.42
N HIS A 269 3.92 20.90 7.04
CA HIS A 269 3.35 22.16 6.57
C HIS A 269 2.60 22.91 7.68
N ALA A 270 2.58 24.24 7.60
CA ALA A 270 1.79 25.07 8.50
C ALA A 270 0.29 24.82 8.32
N GLY A 271 -0.51 24.99 9.37
CA GLY A 271 -1.96 24.77 9.33
C GLY A 271 -2.41 23.34 9.61
N GLU A 272 -3.72 23.10 9.49
CA GLU A 272 -4.34 21.78 9.66
C GLU A 272 -4.38 21.02 8.34
N GLY A 273 -4.20 19.69 8.40
CA GLY A 273 -4.30 18.83 7.22
C GLY A 273 -5.74 18.63 6.76
N GLU A 274 -5.95 18.42 5.46
CA GLU A 274 -7.28 18.16 4.88
C GLU A 274 -7.93 16.90 5.49
N ASP A 275 -7.12 15.91 5.89
CA ASP A 275 -7.55 14.68 6.55
C ASP A 275 -8.23 14.91 7.91
N ALA A 276 -7.95 16.05 8.57
CA ALA A 276 -8.60 16.52 9.78
C ALA A 276 -9.67 17.60 9.53
N GLY A 277 -9.91 17.98 8.27
CA GLY A 277 -10.88 19.00 7.85
C GLY A 277 -10.27 20.30 7.33
N GLY A 278 -8.95 20.44 7.32
CA GLY A 278 -8.19 21.53 6.69
C GLY A 278 -8.29 22.90 7.38
N GLY A 279 -8.86 22.98 8.59
CA GLY A 279 -8.98 24.22 9.35
C GLY A 279 -9.56 25.39 8.56
N ALA A 280 -8.83 26.51 8.51
CA ALA A 280 -9.24 27.71 7.77
C ALA A 280 -9.12 27.57 6.24
N GLN A 281 -8.31 26.63 5.76
CA GLN A 281 -8.05 26.37 4.35
C GLN A 281 -9.02 25.35 3.76
N GLY A 282 -9.62 24.49 4.58
CA GLY A 282 -10.60 23.49 4.13
C GLY A 282 -10.03 22.59 3.04
N GLU A 283 -10.75 22.45 1.92
CA GLU A 283 -10.35 21.64 0.74
C GLU A 283 -9.15 22.23 -0.05
N ASP A 284 -8.60 23.38 0.36
CA ASP A 284 -7.34 23.90 -0.19
C ASP A 284 -6.12 23.47 0.63
N ALA A 285 -6.31 22.85 1.80
CA ALA A 285 -5.25 22.31 2.65
C ALA A 285 -4.59 21.07 2.03
N ILE A 286 -3.35 20.77 2.40
CA ILE A 286 -2.70 19.52 1.99
C ILE A 286 -3.28 18.34 2.80
N TRP A 287 -3.64 17.24 2.14
CA TRP A 287 -3.95 15.97 2.80
C TRP A 287 -2.66 15.29 3.25
N SER A 288 -2.54 14.83 4.50
CA SER A 288 -1.33 14.15 4.98
C SER A 288 -1.10 12.82 4.26
N HIS A 289 0.09 12.59 3.69
CA HIS A 289 0.35 11.40 2.88
C HIS A 289 1.84 11.07 2.73
N ARG A 290 2.10 9.85 2.25
CA ARG A 290 3.35 9.35 1.67
C ARG A 290 3.23 9.22 0.15
N TRP A 291 4.25 9.70 -0.59
CA TRP A 291 4.35 9.48 -2.04
C TRP A 291 5.80 9.50 -2.55
N ALA A 292 5.96 9.37 -3.87
CA ALA A 292 7.18 9.63 -4.61
C ALA A 292 6.98 10.88 -5.48
N ALA A 293 7.94 11.79 -5.45
CA ALA A 293 7.91 13.01 -6.26
C ALA A 293 8.42 12.73 -7.69
N PHE A 294 7.64 13.13 -8.69
CA PHE A 294 7.99 12.99 -10.12
C PHE A 294 8.49 11.58 -10.56
N PRO A 295 7.85 10.46 -10.15
CA PRO A 295 8.25 9.12 -10.59
C PRO A 295 8.10 8.94 -12.12
N ASN A 296 7.24 9.73 -12.77
CA ASN A 296 7.08 9.77 -14.22
C ASN A 296 8.33 10.25 -15.00
N LEU A 297 9.36 10.72 -14.30
CA LEU A 297 10.67 11.07 -14.88
C LEU A 297 11.71 9.96 -14.76
N GLU A 298 11.31 8.75 -14.36
CA GLU A 298 12.20 7.58 -14.38
C GLU A 298 12.88 7.40 -15.75
N GLY A 299 14.17 7.05 -15.72
CA GLY A 299 15.05 6.97 -16.89
C GLY A 299 15.49 8.32 -17.47
N LYS A 300 14.93 9.45 -16.99
CA LYS A 300 15.18 10.80 -17.53
C LYS A 300 15.79 11.75 -16.49
N ALA A 301 15.42 11.64 -15.21
CA ALA A 301 15.89 12.49 -14.13
C ALA A 301 16.19 11.69 -12.85
N GLY A 302 17.08 12.22 -12.02
CA GLY A 302 17.53 11.61 -10.76
C GLY A 302 19.05 11.79 -10.55
N PRO A 303 19.60 11.21 -9.47
CA PRO A 303 21.03 11.05 -9.25
C PRO A 303 21.74 10.39 -10.44
N ALA A 304 23.02 10.72 -10.63
CA ALA A 304 23.81 10.13 -11.71
C ALA A 304 23.97 8.62 -11.49
N GLY A 305 23.44 7.81 -12.42
CA GLY A 305 23.46 6.35 -12.35
C GLY A 305 22.19 5.71 -11.78
N ASN A 306 21.34 6.50 -11.10
CA ASN A 306 20.08 6.06 -10.51
C ASN A 306 18.96 7.06 -10.88
N LEU A 307 18.47 7.01 -12.12
CA LEU A 307 17.50 7.97 -12.66
C LEU A 307 16.06 7.55 -12.33
N ALA A 308 15.66 7.60 -11.06
CA ALA A 308 14.33 7.15 -10.59
C ALA A 308 13.29 8.27 -10.41
N GLY A 309 13.51 9.44 -11.01
CA GLY A 309 12.69 10.64 -10.81
C GLY A 309 13.15 11.47 -9.61
N GLY A 310 12.25 12.27 -9.04
CA GLY A 310 12.51 13.07 -7.84
C GLY A 310 12.80 14.56 -8.08
N VAL A 311 13.18 15.23 -7.00
CA VAL A 311 13.50 16.65 -6.89
C VAL A 311 14.97 16.83 -6.50
N PRO A 312 15.78 17.58 -7.25
CA PRO A 312 17.14 17.88 -6.84
C PRO A 312 17.18 18.90 -5.70
N ILE A 313 18.06 18.71 -4.73
CA ILE A 313 18.30 19.71 -3.66
C ILE A 313 19.41 20.65 -4.12
N GLY A 314 19.04 21.75 -4.79
CA GLY A 314 19.99 22.71 -5.35
C GLY A 314 20.98 22.06 -6.32
N ASP A 315 22.27 22.37 -6.17
CA ASP A 315 23.38 21.81 -6.96
C ASP A 315 24.17 20.73 -6.19
N THR A 316 23.61 20.18 -5.11
CA THR A 316 24.31 19.24 -4.22
C THR A 316 24.56 17.88 -4.88
N GLY A 317 23.73 17.51 -5.86
CA GLY A 317 23.70 16.18 -6.48
C GLY A 317 22.91 15.13 -5.69
N LEU A 318 22.29 15.51 -4.57
CA LEU A 318 21.35 14.69 -3.80
C LEU A 318 19.91 15.06 -4.14
N TRP A 319 19.01 14.08 -4.05
CA TRP A 319 17.64 14.19 -4.51
C TRP A 319 16.64 13.73 -3.44
N ILE A 320 15.41 14.25 -3.51
CA ILE A 320 14.26 13.74 -2.75
C ILE A 320 13.37 13.02 -3.76
N ARG A 321 13.10 11.74 -3.52
CA ARG A 321 12.12 10.98 -4.29
C ARG A 321 10.94 10.68 -3.41
N ASP A 322 11.12 9.76 -2.49
CA ASP A 322 10.10 9.36 -1.54
C ASP A 322 10.00 10.38 -0.41
N TYR A 323 8.78 10.72 -0.03
CA TYR A 323 8.51 11.71 1.01
C TYR A 323 7.23 11.38 1.76
N THR A 324 7.15 11.87 2.99
CA THR A 324 5.89 12.08 3.70
C THR A 324 5.62 13.56 3.90
N THR A 325 4.35 13.92 4.02
CA THR A 325 3.92 15.27 4.40
C THR A 325 2.79 15.20 5.39
N GLU A 326 2.86 16.03 6.41
CA GLU A 326 1.94 16.05 7.53
C GLU A 326 1.73 17.48 8.01
N ALA A 327 0.59 17.73 8.66
CA ALA A 327 0.21 19.05 9.14
C ALA A 327 0.96 19.51 10.40
N GLU A 328 0.90 20.81 10.68
CA GLU A 328 1.54 21.46 11.82
C GLU A 328 1.13 20.83 13.15
N ASN A 329 -0.17 20.53 13.29
CA ASN A 329 -0.75 19.87 14.45
C ASN A 329 -0.86 18.34 14.31
N GLY A 330 -0.11 17.74 13.38
CA GLY A 330 0.02 16.28 13.29
C GLY A 330 0.46 15.70 14.63
N GLY A 331 -0.33 14.78 15.18
CA GLY A 331 0.05 14.03 16.37
C GLY A 331 1.12 12.98 16.05
N LEU A 332 1.80 12.47 17.09
CA LEU A 332 2.82 11.41 16.94
C LEU A 332 2.30 10.22 16.12
N GLY A 333 1.02 9.89 16.24
CA GLY A 333 0.45 8.75 15.54
C GLY A 333 0.32 8.92 14.03
N VAL A 334 0.10 10.14 13.51
CA VAL A 334 0.07 10.42 12.06
C VAL A 334 1.47 10.26 11.48
N PHE A 335 2.48 10.88 12.09
CA PHE A 335 3.88 10.71 11.68
C PHE A 335 4.33 9.24 11.70
N ALA A 336 3.92 8.49 12.73
CA ALA A 336 4.21 7.07 12.79
C ALA A 336 3.46 6.26 11.71
N HIS A 337 2.26 6.67 11.31
CA HIS A 337 1.51 6.02 10.25
C HIS A 337 2.18 6.21 8.88
N GLU A 338 2.46 7.47 8.51
CA GLU A 338 3.08 7.81 7.23
C GLU A 338 4.46 7.17 7.07
N TYR A 339 5.24 7.12 8.16
CA TYR A 339 6.51 6.42 8.15
C TYR A 339 6.36 4.90 8.00
N GLY A 340 5.23 4.33 8.45
CA GLY A 340 4.88 2.94 8.14
C GLY A 340 4.81 2.70 6.63
N HIS A 341 4.24 3.63 5.86
CA HIS A 341 4.25 3.56 4.39
C HIS A 341 5.63 3.72 3.80
N ASP A 342 6.46 4.57 4.38
CA ASP A 342 7.83 4.74 3.93
C ASP A 342 8.67 3.47 4.10
N LEU A 343 8.35 2.64 5.10
CA LEU A 343 8.89 1.29 5.28
C LEU A 343 8.22 0.21 4.40
N GLY A 344 7.28 0.60 3.54
CA GLY A 344 6.63 -0.23 2.53
C GLY A 344 5.30 -0.87 2.96
N LEU A 345 4.75 -0.54 4.13
CA LEU A 345 3.45 -1.05 4.57
C LEU A 345 2.30 -0.37 3.79
N PRO A 346 1.26 -1.11 3.39
CA PRO A 346 0.04 -0.52 2.85
C PRO A 346 -0.88 -0.02 3.97
N ASP A 347 -1.87 0.78 3.59
CA ASP A 347 -3.05 1.02 4.41
C ASP A 347 -3.81 -0.28 4.67
N LEU A 348 -4.27 -0.44 5.92
CA LEU A 348 -5.13 -1.55 6.32
C LEU A 348 -6.57 -1.11 6.60
N TYR A 349 -6.88 0.18 6.56
CA TYR A 349 -8.27 0.64 6.44
C TYR A 349 -8.77 0.52 4.99
N ASP A 350 -10.06 0.79 4.77
CA ASP A 350 -10.66 0.74 3.43
C ASP A 350 -10.40 2.07 2.70
N THR A 351 -9.55 2.04 1.67
CA THR A 351 -9.12 3.22 0.90
C THR A 351 -10.09 3.59 -0.23
N ALA A 352 -11.11 2.76 -0.48
CA ALA A 352 -12.11 2.96 -1.54
C ALA A 352 -13.39 3.66 -1.05
N GLY A 353 -13.32 4.31 0.11
CA GLY A 353 -14.45 5.02 0.72
C GLY A 353 -15.39 4.14 1.54
N GLY A 354 -14.93 2.95 1.94
CA GLY A 354 -15.59 2.08 2.91
C GLY A 354 -15.10 2.28 4.35
N ASP A 355 -15.38 1.28 5.19
CA ASP A 355 -14.87 1.20 6.57
C ASP A 355 -14.74 -0.28 6.94
N ASN A 356 -13.71 -0.68 7.70
CA ASN A 356 -13.47 -2.09 7.99
C ASN A 356 -13.16 -2.39 9.46
N GLY A 357 -13.02 -3.68 9.78
CA GLY A 357 -12.83 -4.16 11.15
C GLY A 357 -11.43 -4.02 11.73
N VAL A 358 -10.43 -3.57 10.95
CA VAL A 358 -9.07 -3.31 11.48
C VAL A 358 -9.14 -2.20 12.52
N GLY A 359 -9.79 -1.09 12.17
CA GLY A 359 -10.07 0.02 13.07
C GLY A 359 -8.89 0.39 13.96
N PHE A 360 -9.12 0.42 15.27
CA PHE A 360 -8.11 0.83 16.26
C PHE A 360 -7.07 -0.25 16.59
N TRP A 361 -7.10 -1.44 15.97
CA TRP A 361 -6.18 -2.53 16.30
C TRP A 361 -4.80 -2.41 15.67
N SER A 362 -4.61 -1.55 14.66
CA SER A 362 -3.33 -1.37 13.97
C SER A 362 -3.01 0.10 13.76
N LEU A 363 -1.74 0.46 13.92
CA LEU A 363 -1.17 1.74 13.46
C LEU A 363 -1.53 2.02 11.99
N MET A 364 -1.49 1.02 11.11
CA MET A 364 -1.80 1.16 9.67
C MET A 364 -3.32 1.29 9.39
N SER A 365 -4.09 1.70 10.40
CA SER A 365 -5.51 1.96 10.37
C SER A 365 -5.81 3.07 11.39
N SER A 366 -6.94 3.01 12.10
CA SER A 366 -7.27 4.04 13.11
C SER A 366 -6.42 3.98 14.38
N GLY A 367 -5.50 3.03 14.50
CA GLY A 367 -4.55 2.98 15.62
C GLY A 367 -3.58 4.18 15.63
N SER A 368 -3.38 4.87 14.52
CA SER A 368 -2.66 6.15 14.44
C SER A 368 -3.39 7.29 15.17
N TRP A 369 -4.71 7.18 15.35
CA TRP A 369 -5.53 8.21 16.00
C TRP A 369 -5.81 7.94 17.48
N LEU A 370 -5.13 6.97 18.08
CA LEU A 370 -5.21 6.70 19.51
C LEU A 370 -4.60 7.85 20.34
N ASN A 371 -4.75 7.77 21.65
CA ASN A 371 -4.39 8.79 22.63
C ASN A 371 -4.53 8.19 24.04
N HIS A 372 -4.17 8.97 25.06
CA HIS A 372 -4.30 8.56 26.46
C HIS A 372 -5.70 8.80 27.07
N GLY A 373 -6.70 9.19 26.26
CA GLY A 373 -8.07 9.47 26.68
C GLY A 373 -8.25 10.90 27.22
N THR A 374 -7.38 11.81 26.80
CA THR A 374 -7.33 13.22 27.23
C THR A 374 -8.18 14.09 26.29
N ASP A 375 -7.73 15.31 25.99
CA ASP A 375 -8.46 16.33 25.24
C ASP A 375 -8.10 16.40 23.74
N ASP A 376 -7.51 15.35 23.16
CA ASP A 376 -7.18 15.27 21.73
C ASP A 376 -7.37 13.86 21.12
N ILE A 377 -7.17 13.71 19.82
CA ILE A 377 -6.96 12.42 19.16
C ILE A 377 -5.63 12.43 18.38
N GLY A 378 -5.03 11.25 18.19
CA GLY A 378 -3.78 11.09 17.43
C GLY A 378 -2.50 11.49 18.16
N SER A 379 -2.58 11.94 19.42
CA SER A 379 -1.40 12.28 20.22
C SER A 379 -0.49 11.09 20.51
N THR A 380 -1.03 9.87 20.55
CA THR A 380 -0.25 8.65 20.84
C THR A 380 -0.76 7.46 20.03
N PRO A 381 0.07 6.84 19.17
CA PRO A 381 -0.35 5.68 18.40
C PRO A 381 -0.51 4.40 19.24
N GLY A 382 -1.28 3.45 18.72
CA GLY A 382 -1.21 2.04 19.11
C GLY A 382 -0.13 1.28 18.32
N TYR A 383 0.14 0.04 18.71
CA TYR A 383 1.09 -0.78 17.95
C TYR A 383 0.53 -1.23 16.59
N MET A 384 1.43 -1.63 15.70
CA MET A 384 1.11 -2.30 14.45
C MET A 384 0.50 -3.67 14.74
N ASP A 385 -0.40 -4.09 13.86
CA ASP A 385 -0.87 -5.48 13.78
C ASP A 385 0.29 -6.46 13.50
N PRO A 386 0.10 -7.76 13.73
CA PRO A 386 1.20 -8.70 13.67
C PRO A 386 1.63 -9.00 12.23
N TRP A 387 0.78 -8.79 11.21
CA TRP A 387 1.21 -8.92 9.81
C TRP A 387 2.15 -7.78 9.43
N SER A 388 1.86 -6.54 9.84
CA SER A 388 2.77 -5.41 9.60
C SER A 388 4.12 -5.61 10.29
N LYS A 389 4.13 -6.09 11.56
CA LYS A 389 5.37 -6.47 12.25
C LYS A 389 6.10 -7.63 11.56
N LEU A 390 5.36 -8.61 11.02
CA LEU A 390 5.95 -9.72 10.26
C LEU A 390 6.57 -9.19 8.96
N PHE A 391 5.87 -8.31 8.23
CA PHE A 391 6.32 -7.70 6.99
C PHE A 391 7.65 -6.97 7.16
N LEU A 392 7.80 -6.25 8.27
CA LEU A 392 9.03 -5.53 8.62
C LEU A 392 10.10 -6.41 9.29
N GLY A 393 9.83 -7.71 9.48
CA GLY A 393 10.76 -8.65 10.12
C GLY A 393 10.91 -8.45 11.63
N TRP A 394 10.00 -7.71 12.26
CA TRP A 394 10.02 -7.35 13.69
C TRP A 394 9.23 -8.32 14.58
N LEU A 395 8.29 -9.08 14.02
CA LEU A 395 7.43 -9.98 14.79
C LEU A 395 8.21 -11.18 15.35
N ASN A 396 8.30 -11.27 16.67
CA ASN A 396 8.69 -12.51 17.34
C ASN A 396 7.51 -13.50 17.33
N HIS A 397 7.59 -14.56 16.53
CA HIS A 397 6.51 -15.51 16.35
C HIS A 397 6.97 -16.97 16.39
N THR A 398 6.00 -17.84 16.59
CA THR A 398 6.12 -19.28 16.29
C THR A 398 5.26 -19.63 15.09
N THR A 399 5.56 -20.76 14.45
CA THR A 399 4.79 -21.24 13.28
C THR A 399 4.20 -22.62 13.57
N VAL A 400 2.96 -22.84 13.14
CA VAL A 400 2.29 -24.15 13.14
C VAL A 400 1.84 -24.47 11.72
N ASP A 401 2.33 -25.58 11.18
CA ASP A 401 1.96 -26.03 9.83
C ASP A 401 0.61 -26.73 9.79
N TYR A 402 -0.11 -26.58 8.67
CA TYR A 402 -1.36 -27.27 8.40
C TYR A 402 -1.23 -28.79 8.37
N GLY A 403 -2.23 -29.51 8.90
CA GLY A 403 -2.33 -30.96 8.87
C GLY A 403 -1.28 -31.68 9.73
N LYS A 404 -0.73 -31.01 10.75
CA LYS A 404 0.25 -31.58 11.69
C LYS A 404 -0.35 -31.97 13.04
N GLY A 405 -1.67 -31.88 13.21
CA GLY A 405 -2.38 -32.24 14.44
C GLY A 405 -2.46 -31.06 15.40
N SER A 406 -2.30 -31.32 16.71
CA SER A 406 -2.42 -30.29 17.73
C SER A 406 -1.06 -29.85 18.27
N THR A 407 -0.85 -28.53 18.35
CA THR A 407 0.35 -27.91 18.94
C THR A 407 -0.08 -26.90 20.01
N GLN A 408 0.56 -26.93 21.18
CA GLN A 408 0.40 -25.88 22.19
C GLN A 408 1.50 -24.83 22.02
N VAL A 409 1.11 -23.57 22.13
CA VAL A 409 2.01 -22.41 22.02
C VAL A 409 1.76 -21.50 23.21
N THR A 410 2.83 -21.02 23.83
CA THR A 410 2.79 -19.94 24.82
C THR A 410 3.08 -18.62 24.12
N LEU A 411 2.18 -17.66 24.27
CA LEU A 411 2.26 -16.32 23.72
C LEU A 411 2.48 -15.32 24.87
N GLY A 412 3.48 -14.45 24.73
CA GLY A 412 3.59 -13.26 25.55
C GLY A 412 2.65 -12.15 25.04
N PRO A 413 2.57 -11.01 25.74
CA PRO A 413 1.83 -9.84 25.26
C PRO A 413 2.31 -9.40 23.87
N ALA A 414 1.39 -9.02 22.99
CA ALA A 414 1.74 -8.53 21.66
C ALA A 414 2.56 -7.23 21.70
N GLY A 415 2.44 -6.43 22.76
CA GLY A 415 3.23 -5.22 22.98
C GLY A 415 4.65 -5.44 23.52
N ASP A 416 5.00 -6.67 23.91
CA ASP A 416 6.31 -7.05 24.46
C ASP A 416 7.26 -7.52 23.34
N SER A 417 7.64 -6.60 22.45
CA SER A 417 8.39 -6.92 21.21
C SER A 417 9.85 -7.33 21.43
N ASP A 418 10.44 -6.99 22.57
CA ASP A 418 11.78 -7.42 23.00
C ASP A 418 11.75 -8.59 24.00
N GLY A 419 10.55 -9.02 24.40
CA GLY A 419 10.33 -10.14 25.30
C GLY A 419 10.82 -11.50 24.77
N PRO A 420 11.15 -12.45 25.67
CA PRO A 420 11.67 -13.76 25.28
C PRO A 420 10.59 -14.71 24.73
N LYS A 421 9.31 -14.33 24.80
CA LYS A 421 8.17 -15.11 24.35
C LYS A 421 7.71 -14.63 22.98
N ALA A 422 7.17 -15.55 22.19
CA ALA A 422 6.52 -15.17 20.94
C ALA A 422 5.29 -14.30 21.22
N GLN A 423 5.13 -13.22 20.46
CA GLN A 423 3.97 -12.33 20.50
C GLN A 423 2.76 -12.97 19.80
N ALA A 424 3.03 -13.82 18.80
CA ALA A 424 2.02 -14.44 17.98
C ALA A 424 2.38 -15.87 17.53
N VAL A 425 1.36 -16.60 17.10
CA VAL A 425 1.49 -17.83 16.34
C VAL A 425 0.98 -17.62 14.92
N VAL A 426 1.82 -17.93 13.94
CA VAL A 426 1.46 -17.99 12.51
C VAL A 426 1.00 -19.41 12.21
N VAL A 427 -0.23 -19.57 11.72
CA VAL A 427 -0.79 -20.85 11.33
C VAL A 427 -0.81 -20.92 9.80
N ASN A 428 0.18 -21.61 9.22
CA ASN A 428 0.26 -21.83 7.79
C ASN A 428 -0.96 -22.62 7.32
N LEU A 429 -1.54 -22.25 6.18
CA LEU A 429 -2.68 -22.93 5.56
C LEU A 429 -2.31 -23.40 4.15
N PRO A 430 -3.09 -24.31 3.55
CA PRO A 430 -2.96 -24.58 2.12
C PRO A 430 -3.24 -23.31 1.32
N ASP A 431 -2.38 -23.03 0.34
CA ASP A 431 -2.57 -21.95 -0.61
C ASP A 431 -3.96 -22.07 -1.27
N GLN A 432 -4.54 -20.94 -1.65
CA GLN A 432 -5.77 -20.91 -2.42
C GLN A 432 -5.48 -20.58 -3.87
N THR A 433 -6.40 -20.94 -4.77
CA THR A 433 -6.28 -20.59 -6.19
C THR A 433 -7.35 -19.58 -6.59
N ARG A 434 -7.00 -18.69 -7.54
CA ARG A 434 -7.95 -17.79 -8.20
C ARG A 434 -7.75 -17.90 -9.70
N THR A 435 -8.85 -18.09 -10.43
CA THR A 435 -8.82 -18.15 -11.89
C THR A 435 -9.34 -16.84 -12.47
N THR A 436 -8.50 -16.15 -13.21
CA THR A 436 -8.87 -14.97 -14.01
C THR A 436 -9.22 -15.44 -15.42
N GLN A 437 -10.44 -15.14 -15.86
CA GLN A 437 -10.91 -15.40 -17.23
C GLN A 437 -10.68 -14.13 -18.04
N TYR A 438 -9.83 -14.21 -19.07
CA TYR A 438 -9.53 -13.07 -19.93
C TYR A 438 -10.37 -13.09 -21.21
N ASN A 439 -10.29 -14.18 -21.96
CA ASN A 439 -10.93 -14.28 -23.26
C ASN A 439 -11.25 -15.75 -23.64
N THR A 440 -11.58 -15.97 -24.91
CA THR A 440 -11.53 -17.28 -25.55
C THR A 440 -10.50 -17.23 -26.68
N PRO A 441 -9.53 -18.16 -26.74
CA PRO A 441 -8.57 -18.25 -27.84
C PRO A 441 -9.24 -18.17 -29.21
N PHE A 442 -8.63 -17.50 -30.18
CA PHE A 442 -9.25 -17.29 -31.49
C PHE A 442 -9.48 -18.63 -32.21
N GLY A 443 -8.49 -19.51 -32.15
CA GLY A 443 -8.55 -20.89 -32.61
C GLY A 443 -8.14 -21.87 -31.51
N GLY A 444 -8.57 -23.13 -31.63
CA GLY A 444 -8.09 -24.19 -30.75
C GLY A 444 -8.41 -24.00 -29.27
N SER A 445 -7.45 -24.32 -28.41
CA SER A 445 -7.50 -24.25 -26.94
C SER A 445 -6.41 -23.37 -26.34
N TYR A 446 -5.41 -22.95 -27.10
CA TYR A 446 -4.30 -22.15 -26.60
C TYR A 446 -4.07 -20.88 -27.41
N GLU A 447 -3.51 -19.88 -26.75
CA GLU A 447 -3.01 -18.65 -27.37
C GLU A 447 -1.69 -18.22 -26.68
N TRP A 448 -0.94 -17.32 -27.31
CA TRP A 448 0.19 -16.65 -26.68
C TRP A 448 -0.27 -15.41 -25.93
N TRP A 449 0.20 -15.23 -24.70
CA TRP A 449 -0.14 -14.10 -23.83
C TRP A 449 1.10 -13.35 -23.37
N GLY A 450 1.07 -12.02 -23.47
CA GLY A 450 2.18 -11.13 -23.11
C GLY A 450 2.38 -10.94 -21.61
N GLY A 451 1.38 -11.28 -20.79
CA GLY A 451 1.35 -11.02 -19.34
C GLY A 451 0.44 -9.84 -18.97
N SER A 452 0.16 -9.71 -17.68
CA SER A 452 -0.65 -8.65 -17.04
C SER A 452 0.04 -8.29 -15.74
N ALA A 453 1.01 -7.38 -15.80
CA ALA A 453 1.76 -6.88 -14.66
C ALA A 453 2.47 -5.56 -15.02
N ASP A 454 2.92 -4.84 -14.00
CA ASP A 454 3.73 -3.63 -14.17
C ASP A 454 5.22 -3.97 -14.37
N GLY A 455 5.94 -3.10 -15.07
CA GLY A 455 7.37 -3.25 -15.38
C GLY A 455 7.70 -4.45 -16.26
N LEU A 456 6.75 -4.93 -17.07
CA LEU A 456 6.97 -6.03 -17.99
C LEU A 456 7.89 -5.63 -19.14
N ASN A 457 8.65 -6.61 -19.62
CA ASN A 457 9.36 -6.53 -20.90
C ASN A 457 9.39 -7.93 -21.53
N SER A 458 8.20 -8.40 -21.90
CA SER A 458 7.94 -9.73 -22.44
C SER A 458 8.26 -9.77 -23.94
N THR A 459 9.04 -10.74 -24.40
CA THR A 459 9.35 -10.93 -25.84
C THR A 459 8.98 -12.33 -26.33
N LEU A 460 8.43 -12.41 -27.54
CA LEU A 460 8.23 -13.64 -28.30
C LEU A 460 9.02 -13.53 -29.62
N THR A 461 10.20 -14.16 -29.67
CA THR A 461 11.20 -13.96 -30.74
C THR A 461 11.35 -15.18 -31.64
N ARG A 462 11.46 -14.99 -32.97
CA ARG A 462 11.74 -16.07 -33.95
C ARG A 462 12.66 -15.59 -35.06
N THR A 463 13.49 -16.50 -35.56
CA THR A 463 14.28 -16.26 -36.79
C THR A 463 13.38 -16.45 -38.01
N LEU A 464 13.32 -15.43 -38.88
CA LEU A 464 12.58 -15.45 -40.13
C LEU A 464 13.55 -15.57 -41.31
N ASP A 465 13.40 -16.64 -42.09
CA ASP A 465 14.13 -16.80 -43.35
C ASP A 465 13.32 -16.20 -44.52
N LEU A 466 13.71 -14.99 -44.90
CA LEU A 466 13.14 -14.24 -46.02
C LEU A 466 14.05 -14.32 -47.27
N THR A 467 15.03 -15.23 -47.29
CA THR A 467 15.84 -15.45 -48.50
C THR A 467 14.95 -15.89 -49.67
N GLY A 468 15.24 -15.37 -50.86
CA GLY A 468 14.43 -15.60 -52.06
C GLY A 468 13.05 -14.92 -52.08
N ALA A 469 12.66 -14.19 -51.03
CA ALA A 469 11.45 -13.37 -51.03
C ALA A 469 11.69 -12.03 -51.76
N THR A 470 10.65 -11.54 -52.44
CA THR A 470 10.55 -10.17 -52.97
C THR A 470 9.55 -9.32 -52.18
N SER A 471 8.62 -9.98 -51.50
CA SER A 471 7.76 -9.41 -50.47
C SER A 471 7.54 -10.42 -49.35
N ALA A 472 7.34 -9.93 -48.13
CA ALA A 472 7.04 -10.76 -46.97
C ALA A 472 6.18 -10.00 -45.98
N SER A 473 5.28 -10.70 -45.28
CA SER A 473 4.52 -10.15 -44.17
C SER A 473 4.34 -11.20 -43.08
N ILE A 474 4.24 -10.75 -41.83
CA ILE A 474 3.81 -11.58 -40.72
C ILE A 474 2.45 -11.08 -40.22
N THR A 475 1.53 -12.01 -40.05
CA THR A 475 0.15 -11.74 -39.62
C THR A 475 -0.16 -12.53 -38.36
N SER A 476 -0.97 -11.97 -37.46
CA SER A 476 -1.56 -12.67 -36.32
C SER A 476 -3.00 -12.22 -36.11
N LYS A 477 -3.76 -13.05 -35.40
CA LYS A 477 -4.94 -12.58 -34.65
C LYS A 477 -4.43 -11.98 -33.35
N LEU A 478 -4.91 -10.79 -33.05
CA LEU A 478 -4.52 -10.01 -31.88
C LEU A 478 -5.78 -9.57 -31.13
N GLN A 479 -5.84 -9.83 -29.84
CA GLN A 479 -6.74 -9.16 -28.90
C GLN A 479 -5.84 -8.48 -27.87
N TYR A 480 -6.20 -7.28 -27.41
CA TYR A 480 -5.37 -6.55 -26.45
C TYR A 480 -6.21 -5.64 -25.57
N ASP A 481 -5.76 -5.47 -24.33
CA ASP A 481 -6.25 -4.48 -23.39
C ASP A 481 -5.04 -4.00 -22.58
N THR A 482 -4.58 -2.79 -22.87
CA THR A 482 -3.31 -2.19 -22.41
C THR A 482 -3.56 -0.74 -22.02
N GLU A 483 -2.74 -0.19 -21.12
CA GLU A 483 -2.86 1.22 -20.74
C GLU A 483 -2.50 2.14 -21.91
N GLU A 484 -3.47 2.91 -22.38
CA GLU A 484 -3.33 3.87 -23.50
C GLU A 484 -2.28 4.93 -23.17
N ASP A 485 -1.34 5.17 -24.07
CA ASP A 485 -0.16 6.05 -23.96
C ASP A 485 0.97 5.57 -23.01
N TYR A 486 0.86 4.41 -22.35
CA TYR A 486 1.85 3.93 -21.37
C TYR A 486 2.37 2.52 -21.68
N ASP A 487 1.47 1.59 -21.99
CA ASP A 487 1.77 0.18 -22.23
C ASP A 487 1.70 -0.15 -23.72
N TYR A 488 2.73 -0.79 -24.25
CA TYR A 488 2.84 -0.98 -25.70
C TYR A 488 3.23 -2.40 -26.09
N LEU A 489 2.50 -2.96 -27.06
CA LEU A 489 2.92 -4.11 -27.86
C LEU A 489 3.65 -3.64 -29.13
N TYR A 490 4.96 -3.86 -29.16
CA TYR A 490 5.83 -3.60 -30.30
C TYR A 490 5.97 -4.84 -31.18
N ALA A 491 6.11 -4.61 -32.49
CA ALA A 491 6.70 -5.59 -33.41
C ALA A 491 8.02 -5.04 -33.91
N GLU A 492 9.08 -5.83 -33.81
CA GLU A 492 10.44 -5.36 -34.07
C GLU A 492 11.23 -6.37 -34.89
N ALA A 493 12.12 -5.88 -35.74
CA ALA A 493 13.01 -6.71 -36.55
C ALA A 493 14.49 -6.32 -36.33
N SER A 494 15.36 -7.32 -36.37
CA SER A 494 16.81 -7.16 -36.24
C SER A 494 17.56 -7.87 -37.37
N THR A 495 18.56 -7.19 -37.92
CA THR A 495 19.42 -7.70 -39.00
C THR A 495 20.85 -8.01 -38.55
N ASP A 496 21.15 -7.80 -37.27
CA ASP A 496 22.48 -7.93 -36.67
C ASP A 496 22.53 -8.93 -35.51
N GLY A 497 21.60 -9.89 -35.50
CA GLY A 497 21.54 -10.94 -34.48
C GLY A 497 20.97 -10.48 -33.14
N GLY A 498 20.21 -9.39 -33.12
CA GLY A 498 19.51 -8.88 -31.94
C GLY A 498 20.29 -7.81 -31.18
N ALA A 499 21.39 -7.30 -31.73
CA ALA A 499 22.16 -6.21 -31.14
C ALA A 499 21.41 -4.87 -31.26
N THR A 500 20.72 -4.64 -32.37
CA THR A 500 19.79 -3.52 -32.55
C THR A 500 18.45 -4.01 -33.10
N TRP A 501 17.37 -3.29 -32.76
CA TRP A 501 16.00 -3.60 -33.14
C TRP A 501 15.35 -2.36 -33.74
N ALA A 502 14.60 -2.56 -34.84
CA ALA A 502 13.84 -1.51 -35.50
C ALA A 502 12.35 -1.85 -35.46
N ASP A 503 11.52 -0.87 -35.10
CA ASP A 503 10.06 -1.03 -35.07
C ASP A 503 9.51 -1.29 -36.47
N VAL A 504 8.57 -2.22 -36.55
CA VAL A 504 7.78 -2.51 -37.74
C VAL A 504 6.35 -2.13 -37.40
N LYS A 505 5.85 -1.05 -38.00
CA LYS A 505 4.50 -0.55 -37.71
C LYS A 505 3.44 -1.22 -38.57
N ASN A 506 2.21 -1.24 -38.07
CA ASN A 506 1.02 -1.58 -38.83
C ASN A 506 -0.03 -0.47 -38.67
N ASN A 507 -1.26 -0.71 -39.13
CA ASN A 507 -2.37 0.23 -39.06
C ASN A 507 -3.10 0.29 -37.70
N LEU A 508 -2.66 -0.49 -36.71
CA LEU A 508 -3.17 -0.47 -35.34
C LEU A 508 -2.29 0.39 -34.41
N VAL A 509 -1.13 0.87 -34.89
CA VAL A 509 -0.26 1.79 -34.16
C VAL A 509 -0.76 3.21 -34.38
N ASP A 510 -1.01 3.93 -33.29
CA ASP A 510 -1.52 5.29 -33.34
C ASP A 510 -0.49 6.31 -33.83
N ALA A 511 -1.01 7.46 -34.26
CA ALA A 511 -0.23 8.48 -34.96
C ALA A 511 0.69 9.23 -33.99
N GLY A 512 1.91 8.74 -33.83
CA GLY A 512 2.89 9.31 -32.90
C GLY A 512 3.68 8.21 -32.19
N ASP A 513 3.07 7.04 -32.07
CA ASP A 513 3.56 5.94 -31.24
C ASP A 513 4.41 4.95 -32.02
N SER A 514 5.16 4.16 -31.25
CA SER A 514 6.04 3.10 -31.74
C SER A 514 5.45 1.69 -31.60
N GLY A 515 4.37 1.53 -30.82
CA GLY A 515 3.70 0.26 -30.57
C GLY A 515 2.19 0.39 -30.51
N ILE A 516 1.48 -0.74 -30.41
CA ILE A 516 0.03 -0.80 -30.22
C ILE A 516 -0.27 -0.68 -28.73
N ASP A 517 -1.19 0.19 -28.35
CA ASP A 517 -1.70 0.43 -27.00
C ASP A 517 -3.24 0.56 -27.00
N GLY A 518 -3.83 0.84 -25.84
CA GLY A 518 -5.28 0.95 -25.68
C GLY A 518 -5.99 -0.41 -25.68
N SER A 519 -7.19 -0.50 -26.25
CA SER A 519 -8.03 -1.70 -26.14
C SER A 519 -8.72 -2.09 -27.44
N SER A 520 -8.69 -3.39 -27.78
CA SER A 520 -9.52 -3.96 -28.85
C SER A 520 -10.97 -4.21 -28.43
N SER A 521 -11.37 -3.77 -27.23
CA SER A 521 -12.72 -3.97 -26.66
C SER A 521 -13.16 -5.44 -26.66
N GLY A 522 -12.21 -6.35 -26.42
CA GLY A 522 -12.44 -7.80 -26.40
C GLY A 522 -12.58 -8.44 -27.78
N ALA A 523 -12.39 -7.71 -28.89
CA ALA A 523 -12.44 -8.29 -30.23
C ALA A 523 -11.06 -8.82 -30.68
N TRP A 524 -11.05 -9.94 -31.40
CA TRP A 524 -9.88 -10.40 -32.15
C TRP A 524 -9.78 -9.65 -33.48
N VAL A 525 -8.72 -8.86 -33.64
CA VAL A 525 -8.42 -8.09 -34.84
C VAL A 525 -7.27 -8.72 -35.62
N ASP A 526 -7.16 -8.38 -36.91
CA ASP A 526 -6.03 -8.77 -37.74
C ASP A 526 -4.88 -7.78 -37.55
N SER A 527 -3.73 -8.29 -37.12
CA SER A 527 -2.48 -7.54 -37.03
C SER A 527 -1.52 -8.02 -38.11
N THR A 528 -1.21 -7.17 -39.08
CA THR A 528 -0.31 -7.52 -40.21
C THR A 528 0.83 -6.52 -40.34
N TYR A 529 2.06 -7.03 -40.28
CA TYR A 529 3.29 -6.25 -40.41
C TYR A 529 3.98 -6.56 -41.74
N ASP A 530 4.26 -5.52 -42.53
CA ASP A 530 5.05 -5.65 -43.77
C ASP A 530 6.53 -5.79 -43.45
N LEU A 531 7.13 -6.86 -43.95
CA LEU A 531 8.55 -7.19 -43.78
C LEU A 531 9.32 -7.07 -45.11
N SER A 532 8.72 -6.49 -46.14
CA SER A 532 9.32 -6.40 -47.48
C SER A 532 10.65 -5.62 -47.48
N ALA A 533 10.86 -4.68 -46.55
CA ALA A 533 12.15 -4.00 -46.36
C ALA A 533 13.30 -4.96 -45.96
N TYR A 534 12.96 -6.15 -45.44
CA TYR A 534 13.89 -7.20 -45.02
C TYR A 534 13.97 -8.36 -46.02
N ALA A 535 13.28 -8.27 -47.17
CA ALA A 535 13.27 -9.30 -48.19
C ALA A 535 14.69 -9.66 -48.66
N GLY A 536 14.94 -10.95 -48.87
CA GLY A 536 16.25 -11.49 -49.27
C GLY A 536 17.22 -11.75 -48.11
N LYS A 537 16.85 -11.45 -46.86
CA LYS A 537 17.70 -11.65 -45.67
C LYS A 537 17.12 -12.72 -44.74
N THR A 538 17.95 -13.21 -43.84
CA THR A 538 17.47 -13.86 -42.60
C THR A 538 17.50 -12.81 -41.49
N VAL A 539 16.40 -12.64 -40.77
CA VAL A 539 16.25 -11.63 -39.71
C VAL A 539 15.70 -12.25 -38.43
N LEU A 540 15.96 -11.64 -37.28
CA LEU A 540 15.16 -11.90 -36.09
C LEU A 540 13.94 -11.01 -36.10
N PHE A 541 12.80 -11.55 -35.72
CA PHE A 541 11.57 -10.81 -35.48
C PHE A 541 11.09 -11.09 -34.06
N ARG A 542 10.54 -10.09 -33.38
CA ARG A 542 9.89 -10.28 -32.09
C ARG A 542 8.62 -9.45 -31.95
N TYR A 543 7.66 -10.02 -31.23
CA TYR A 543 6.70 -9.24 -30.47
C TYR A 543 7.32 -8.88 -29.12
N ARG A 544 7.22 -7.63 -28.69
CA ARG A 544 7.68 -7.18 -27.38
C ARG A 544 6.54 -6.41 -26.70
N TYR A 545 6.04 -6.93 -25.58
CA TYR A 545 5.10 -6.21 -24.73
C TYR A 545 5.88 -5.59 -23.58
N ALA A 546 5.79 -4.28 -23.43
CA ALA A 546 6.39 -3.57 -22.32
C ALA A 546 5.36 -2.70 -21.63
N THR A 547 5.35 -2.77 -20.30
CA THR A 547 4.49 -1.95 -19.45
C THR A 547 5.31 -0.96 -18.68
N ASP A 548 4.70 0.17 -18.35
CA ASP A 548 5.27 1.08 -17.39
C ASP A 548 5.16 0.48 -15.98
N GLY A 549 5.54 1.25 -14.97
CA GLY A 549 5.46 0.79 -13.60
C GLY A 549 4.05 0.84 -12.98
N GLY A 550 3.09 1.47 -13.66
CA GLY A 550 1.85 1.98 -13.12
C GLY A 550 0.71 0.98 -13.16
N LYS A 551 -0.27 1.21 -14.04
CA LYS A 551 -1.52 0.48 -14.06
C LYS A 551 -1.58 -0.41 -15.30
N HIS A 552 -1.24 -1.67 -15.15
CA HIS A 552 -1.44 -2.62 -16.23
C HIS A 552 -2.90 -3.09 -16.42
N PHE A 553 -3.19 -3.60 -17.62
CA PHE A 553 -4.43 -4.31 -17.96
C PHE A 553 -4.13 -5.77 -18.38
N ALA A 554 -5.09 -6.45 -19.01
CA ALA A 554 -4.96 -7.85 -19.38
C ALA A 554 -3.78 -8.15 -20.32
N GLY A 555 -3.24 -7.14 -21.01
CA GLY A 555 -2.14 -7.26 -21.95
C GLY A 555 -2.56 -7.80 -23.31
N PRO A 556 -1.58 -8.14 -24.18
CA PRO A 556 -1.83 -8.63 -25.52
C PRO A 556 -1.92 -10.16 -25.59
N PHE A 557 -2.84 -10.64 -26.43
CA PHE A 557 -3.07 -12.04 -26.78
C PHE A 557 -2.85 -12.23 -28.27
N LEU A 558 -2.02 -13.21 -28.65
CA LEU A 558 -1.66 -13.52 -30.03
C LEU A 558 -2.03 -14.96 -30.38
N ASP A 559 -2.66 -15.13 -31.52
CA ASP A 559 -3.05 -16.45 -32.03
C ASP A 559 -2.94 -16.48 -33.57
N ASN A 560 -2.91 -17.68 -34.16
CA ASN A 560 -2.84 -17.92 -35.61
C ASN A 560 -1.78 -17.07 -36.33
N ILE A 561 -0.56 -17.05 -35.79
CA ILE A 561 0.58 -16.31 -36.35
C ILE A 561 1.02 -16.99 -37.67
N SER A 562 1.24 -16.22 -38.72
CA SER A 562 1.58 -16.74 -40.05
C SER A 562 2.59 -15.85 -40.75
N LEU A 563 3.64 -16.45 -41.31
CA LEU A 563 4.57 -15.76 -42.23
C LEU A 563 4.14 -16.06 -43.67
N THR A 564 3.92 -15.01 -44.46
CA THR A 564 3.65 -15.10 -45.89
C THR A 564 4.83 -14.54 -46.68
N LYS A 565 5.30 -15.29 -47.69
CA LYS A 565 6.36 -14.87 -48.63
C LYS A 565 5.81 -14.88 -50.05
N ASN A 566 5.98 -13.79 -50.79
CA ASN A 566 5.50 -13.66 -52.18
C ASN A 566 4.02 -14.11 -52.35
N GLY A 567 3.16 -13.81 -51.37
CA GLY A 567 1.74 -14.19 -51.36
C GLY A 567 1.43 -15.64 -50.98
N THR A 568 2.42 -16.46 -50.61
CA THR A 568 2.23 -17.85 -50.13
C THR A 568 2.62 -18.00 -48.66
N VAL A 569 1.77 -18.66 -47.87
CA VAL A 569 2.06 -18.96 -46.46
C VAL A 569 3.27 -19.89 -46.36
N ALA A 570 4.31 -19.44 -45.68
CA ALA A 570 5.54 -20.19 -45.44
C ALA A 570 5.40 -21.11 -44.22
N TRP A 571 4.74 -20.64 -43.16
CA TRP A 571 4.42 -21.42 -41.96
C TRP A 571 3.32 -20.72 -41.15
N THR A 572 2.69 -21.47 -40.25
CA THR A 572 1.70 -20.98 -39.28
C THR A 572 2.03 -21.48 -37.87
N ASP A 573 1.50 -20.80 -36.86
CA ASP A 573 1.53 -21.16 -35.45
C ASP A 573 0.18 -20.78 -34.82
N ASP A 574 -0.57 -21.78 -34.40
CA ASP A 574 -1.89 -21.67 -33.75
C ASP A 574 -1.77 -21.83 -32.22
N ALA A 575 -0.57 -21.70 -31.67
CA ALA A 575 -0.24 -21.91 -30.27
C ALA A 575 -0.59 -23.28 -29.68
N GLU A 576 -1.16 -24.25 -30.42
CA GLU A 576 -1.58 -25.54 -29.87
C GLU A 576 -0.40 -26.41 -29.47
N THR A 577 0.72 -26.29 -30.18
CA THR A 577 1.98 -26.97 -29.87
C THR A 577 3.08 -25.96 -29.60
N ILE A 578 4.02 -26.30 -28.71
CA ILE A 578 5.19 -25.44 -28.48
C ILE A 578 6.08 -25.59 -29.72
N ALA A 579 6.04 -24.59 -30.60
CA ALA A 579 6.95 -24.52 -31.74
C ALA A 579 8.36 -24.19 -31.23
N ALA A 580 9.31 -25.09 -31.49
CA ALA A 580 10.68 -24.97 -30.99
C ALA A 580 11.45 -23.76 -31.56
N GLU A 581 10.90 -23.13 -32.59
CA GLU A 581 11.46 -21.97 -33.28
C GLU A 581 11.18 -20.64 -32.55
N TRP A 582 10.19 -20.59 -31.65
CA TRP A 582 9.97 -19.41 -30.81
C TRP A 582 10.84 -19.46 -29.56
N THR A 583 11.44 -18.32 -29.26
CA THR A 583 12.09 -18.03 -27.97
C THR A 583 11.21 -17.05 -27.20
N ALA A 584 10.47 -17.57 -26.23
CA ALA A 584 9.64 -16.76 -25.33
C ALA A 584 10.44 -16.34 -24.09
N LYS A 585 10.33 -15.07 -23.71
CA LYS A 585 10.74 -14.51 -22.42
C LYS A 585 9.56 -13.69 -21.91
N GLY A 586 8.93 -14.06 -20.80
CA GLY A 586 7.71 -13.40 -20.30
C GLY A 586 6.43 -13.84 -21.01
N PHE A 587 6.42 -13.95 -22.34
CA PHE A 587 5.28 -14.53 -23.06
C PHE A 587 5.02 -15.99 -22.64
N THR A 588 3.75 -16.34 -22.40
CA THR A 588 3.34 -17.70 -22.03
C THR A 588 2.18 -18.18 -22.90
N ARG A 589 1.90 -19.48 -22.87
CA ARG A 589 0.70 -20.05 -23.48
C ARG A 589 -0.39 -20.22 -22.45
N ILE A 590 -1.59 -19.72 -22.73
CA ILE A 590 -2.76 -19.83 -21.84
C ILE A 590 -3.96 -20.39 -22.60
N THR A 591 -5.03 -20.72 -21.89
CA THR A 591 -6.29 -21.23 -22.46
C THR A 591 -7.43 -20.22 -22.35
N GLY A 592 -7.16 -18.92 -22.55
CA GLY A 592 -8.08 -17.82 -22.23
C GLY A 592 -8.23 -17.48 -20.76
N SER A 593 -7.54 -18.22 -19.88
CA SER A 593 -7.54 -17.95 -18.44
C SER A 593 -6.22 -18.33 -17.78
N VAL A 594 -5.95 -17.69 -16.64
CA VAL A 594 -4.80 -17.95 -15.79
C VAL A 594 -5.31 -18.32 -14.41
N THR A 595 -4.72 -19.36 -13.82
CA THR A 595 -4.99 -19.74 -12.42
C THR A 595 -3.76 -19.48 -11.59
N ASP A 596 -3.87 -18.48 -10.73
CA ASP A 596 -2.82 -18.10 -9.79
C ASP A 596 -3.03 -18.80 -8.45
N THR A 597 -1.93 -19.00 -7.73
CA THR A 597 -1.92 -19.58 -6.38
C THR A 597 -1.46 -18.52 -5.40
N TYR A 598 -2.24 -18.30 -4.35
CA TYR A 598 -2.02 -17.25 -3.37
C TYR A 598 -1.83 -17.84 -1.98
N PRO A 599 -0.72 -17.50 -1.29
CA PRO A 599 -0.55 -17.83 0.12
C PRO A 599 -1.64 -17.23 0.99
N ARG A 600 -1.99 -17.94 2.05
CA ARG A 600 -2.89 -17.46 3.10
C ARG A 600 -2.55 -18.14 4.42
N PHE A 601 -2.81 -17.47 5.53
CA PHE A 601 -2.49 -17.97 6.86
C PHE A 601 -3.27 -17.19 7.92
N TYR A 602 -3.34 -17.73 9.14
CA TYR A 602 -3.77 -16.96 10.29
C TYR A 602 -2.57 -16.45 11.07
N ILE A 603 -2.70 -15.28 11.69
CA ILE A 603 -1.81 -14.86 12.78
C ILE A 603 -2.65 -14.62 14.02
N ALA A 604 -2.35 -15.32 15.12
CA ALA A 604 -3.07 -15.14 16.38
C ALA A 604 -2.14 -14.59 17.45
N GLU A 605 -2.53 -13.47 18.07
CA GLU A 605 -1.72 -12.70 19.02
C GLU A 605 -2.46 -12.42 20.33
N ASN A 606 -1.72 -12.29 21.43
CA ASN A 606 -2.28 -11.95 22.74
C ASN A 606 -2.30 -10.42 22.93
N ARG A 607 -3.41 -9.76 22.57
CA ARG A 607 -3.57 -8.31 22.71
C ARG A 607 -3.94 -7.94 24.14
N THR A 608 -3.10 -7.12 24.76
CA THR A 608 -3.23 -6.63 26.13
C THR A 608 -2.84 -5.16 26.20
N TYR A 609 -3.16 -4.50 27.31
CA TYR A 609 -2.81 -3.09 27.54
C TYR A 609 -1.35 -2.92 27.99
N PHE A 610 -0.39 -3.27 27.14
CA PHE A 610 1.04 -3.22 27.45
C PHE A 610 1.83 -2.38 26.44
N GLY A 611 2.71 -1.50 26.94
CA GLY A 611 3.41 -0.54 26.09
C GLY A 611 2.44 0.44 25.43
N TYR A 612 2.67 0.76 24.16
CA TYR A 612 1.78 1.65 23.39
C TYR A 612 0.37 1.06 23.20
N ASP A 613 0.16 -0.26 23.32
CA ASP A 613 -1.18 -0.85 23.31
C ASP A 613 -1.99 -0.51 24.59
N ASP A 614 -1.42 0.12 25.63
CA ASP A 614 -2.22 0.65 26.74
C ASP A 614 -3.21 1.73 26.28
N THR A 615 -2.91 2.42 25.17
CA THR A 615 -3.84 3.35 24.52
C THR A 615 -5.13 2.67 24.05
N LEU A 616 -5.16 1.35 23.84
CA LEU A 616 -6.42 0.62 23.56
C LEU A 616 -7.41 0.67 24.72
N ARG A 617 -6.93 0.98 25.94
CA ARG A 617 -7.78 1.12 27.13
C ARG A 617 -8.62 2.39 27.09
N THR A 618 -8.11 3.48 26.54
CA THR A 618 -8.74 4.82 26.67
C THR A 618 -8.79 5.63 25.39
N GLY A 619 -7.97 5.29 24.39
CA GLY A 619 -7.78 6.06 23.16
C GLY A 619 -8.85 5.85 22.10
N GLY A 620 -9.54 4.70 22.10
CA GLY A 620 -10.64 4.43 21.17
C GLY A 620 -11.74 5.48 21.30
N TYR A 621 -12.24 6.00 20.19
CA TYR A 621 -13.18 7.12 20.22
C TYR A 621 -14.33 7.04 19.19
N ASN A 622 -15.45 7.67 19.54
CA ASN A 622 -16.62 7.80 18.67
C ASN A 622 -17.13 9.25 18.62
N PHE A 623 -17.36 9.75 17.41
CA PHE A 623 -18.03 11.04 17.20
C PHE A 623 -19.54 10.88 17.42
N GLY A 624 -19.93 10.76 18.68
CA GLY A 624 -21.29 10.40 19.06
C GLY A 624 -22.31 11.53 19.03
N PHE A 625 -21.86 12.78 18.93
CA PHE A 625 -22.67 13.99 19.15
C PHE A 625 -22.62 14.97 17.98
N LEU A 626 -22.40 14.49 16.75
CA LEU A 626 -22.14 15.31 15.57
C LEU A 626 -23.19 16.41 15.29
N ASN A 627 -24.43 16.22 15.73
CA ASN A 627 -25.53 17.17 15.59
C ASN A 627 -25.52 18.31 16.63
N THR A 628 -24.81 18.16 17.75
CA THR A 628 -24.79 19.17 18.83
C THR A 628 -23.40 19.63 19.20
N ARG A 629 -22.40 18.73 19.14
CA ARG A 629 -21.00 18.93 19.55
C ARG A 629 -20.09 18.23 18.52
N PRO A 630 -19.91 18.81 17.33
CA PRO A 630 -19.29 18.15 16.17
C PRO A 630 -17.84 17.71 16.39
N ASN A 631 -17.08 18.44 17.23
CA ASN A 631 -15.68 18.13 17.55
C ASN A 631 -15.54 17.43 18.90
N PHE A 632 -16.64 16.91 19.47
CA PHE A 632 -16.62 16.18 20.72
C PHE A 632 -16.74 14.67 20.51
N VAL A 633 -15.73 13.94 20.96
CA VAL A 633 -15.68 12.49 20.95
C VAL A 633 -15.90 11.89 22.34
N GLU A 634 -16.64 10.79 22.38
CA GLU A 634 -16.66 9.90 23.54
C GLU A 634 -15.57 8.84 23.42
N ARG A 635 -15.08 8.33 24.56
CA ARG A 635 -14.02 7.31 24.62
C ARG A 635 -14.58 5.92 24.91
N TYR A 636 -13.91 4.89 24.43
CA TYR A 636 -14.19 3.49 24.75
C TYR A 636 -12.92 2.64 24.72
N SER A 637 -12.98 1.44 25.30
CA SER A 637 -11.86 0.50 25.37
C SER A 637 -12.00 -0.65 24.36
N SER A 638 -10.93 -0.94 23.63
CA SER A 638 -10.80 -2.18 22.85
C SER A 638 -10.39 -3.34 23.76
N GLN A 639 -11.17 -4.42 23.79
CA GLN A 639 -11.11 -5.43 24.84
C GLN A 639 -9.97 -6.45 24.63
N PRO A 640 -9.15 -6.74 25.66
CA PRO A 640 -7.99 -7.61 25.53
C PRO A 640 -8.38 -9.08 25.34
N GLY A 641 -7.47 -9.86 24.75
CA GLY A 641 -7.64 -11.29 24.49
C GLY A 641 -6.86 -11.74 23.27
N LEU A 642 -7.18 -12.94 22.79
CA LEU A 642 -6.61 -13.50 21.57
C LEU A 642 -7.24 -12.81 20.36
N LEU A 643 -6.49 -12.00 19.63
CA LEU A 643 -6.94 -11.46 18.34
C LEU A 643 -6.43 -12.36 17.22
N VAL A 644 -7.34 -12.82 16.35
CA VAL A 644 -7.00 -13.68 15.21
C VAL A 644 -7.13 -12.87 13.94
N TRP A 645 -6.06 -12.79 13.17
CA TRP A 645 -5.99 -12.13 11.87
C TRP A 645 -6.00 -13.18 10.77
N TYR A 646 -6.78 -12.94 9.71
CA TYR A 646 -6.73 -13.74 8.49
C TYR A 646 -5.98 -12.97 7.40
N VAL A 647 -4.79 -13.48 7.06
CA VAL A 647 -3.95 -12.94 5.99
C VAL A 647 -4.21 -13.71 4.71
N ASN A 648 -4.49 -12.99 3.64
CA ASN A 648 -4.98 -13.56 2.39
C ASN A 648 -4.41 -12.79 1.19
N TYR A 649 -3.35 -13.31 0.58
CA TYR A 649 -2.63 -12.64 -0.50
C TYR A 649 -3.33 -12.68 -1.87
N ALA A 650 -4.53 -13.24 -1.99
CA ALA A 650 -5.33 -13.00 -3.22
C ALA A 650 -5.91 -11.58 -3.28
N TYR A 651 -5.75 -10.80 -2.21
CA TYR A 651 -6.18 -9.42 -2.09
C TYR A 651 -4.95 -8.57 -1.77
N GLY A 652 -4.81 -7.43 -2.47
CA GLY A 652 -3.69 -6.49 -2.28
C GLY A 652 -3.94 -5.46 -1.18
N ASP A 653 -5.19 -5.32 -0.75
CA ASP A 653 -5.73 -4.26 0.10
C ASP A 653 -6.84 -4.79 1.02
N ASN A 654 -7.34 -3.93 1.92
CA ASN A 654 -8.46 -4.21 2.81
C ASN A 654 -9.75 -3.44 2.44
N ASN A 655 -9.96 -3.17 1.14
CA ASN A 655 -11.15 -2.49 0.61
C ASN A 655 -12.37 -3.42 0.61
N THR A 656 -12.82 -3.79 1.80
CA THR A 656 -14.00 -4.61 2.04
C THR A 656 -15.29 -4.03 1.44
N SER A 657 -15.31 -2.74 1.09
CA SER A 657 -16.35 -2.09 0.29
C SER A 657 -16.45 -2.65 -1.13
N GLU A 658 -15.32 -2.97 -1.74
CA GLU A 658 -15.21 -3.55 -3.09
C GLU A 658 -15.27 -5.08 -3.05
N HIS A 659 -14.68 -5.71 -2.02
CA HIS A 659 -14.69 -7.16 -1.83
C HIS A 659 -15.21 -7.61 -0.45
N PRO A 660 -16.54 -7.48 -0.20
CA PRO A 660 -17.18 -7.83 1.07
C PRO A 660 -16.74 -9.17 1.69
N GLY A 661 -16.13 -9.06 2.88
CA GLY A 661 -15.66 -10.18 3.70
C GLY A 661 -14.26 -10.68 3.40
N TYR A 662 -13.56 -10.05 2.48
CA TYR A 662 -12.19 -10.36 2.11
C TYR A 662 -11.29 -9.13 2.24
N GLY A 663 -9.99 -9.36 2.25
CA GLY A 663 -8.96 -8.33 2.39
C GLY A 663 -7.60 -8.98 2.58
N LEU A 664 -6.55 -8.19 2.43
CA LEU A 664 -5.16 -8.58 2.64
C LEU A 664 -4.93 -9.12 4.05
N ASN A 665 -5.41 -8.42 5.08
CA ASN A 665 -5.17 -8.73 6.49
C ASN A 665 -6.31 -8.18 7.37
N LEU A 666 -7.27 -9.04 7.74
CA LEU A 666 -8.45 -8.62 8.51
C LEU A 666 -8.54 -9.34 9.88
N PRO A 667 -8.88 -8.63 10.97
CA PRO A 667 -9.15 -9.28 12.25
C PRO A 667 -10.49 -10.01 12.20
N VAL A 668 -10.54 -11.19 12.80
CA VAL A 668 -11.74 -12.00 12.92
C VAL A 668 -12.48 -11.63 14.18
N ASP A 669 -13.61 -10.97 14.00
CA ASP A 669 -14.48 -10.53 15.08
C ASP A 669 -15.34 -11.68 15.64
N VAL A 670 -15.22 -11.96 16.93
CA VAL A 670 -16.07 -12.92 17.66
C VAL A 670 -17.56 -12.54 17.63
N ARG A 671 -17.87 -11.25 17.45
CA ARG A 671 -19.22 -10.66 17.35
C ARG A 671 -19.35 -9.90 16.02
N PRO A 672 -19.39 -10.58 14.86
CA PRO A 672 -19.32 -9.93 13.54
C PRO A 672 -20.59 -9.13 13.15
N GLY A 673 -21.59 -9.03 14.03
CA GLY A 673 -22.85 -8.35 13.77
C GLY A 673 -22.72 -6.83 13.76
N GLN A 674 -23.68 -6.15 13.14
CA GLN A 674 -23.69 -4.69 13.13
C GLN A 674 -24.21 -4.11 14.45
N ILE A 675 -23.60 -3.03 14.93
CA ILE A 675 -24.12 -2.24 16.06
C ILE A 675 -25.14 -1.23 15.53
N LYS A 676 -26.44 -1.52 15.74
CA LYS A 676 -27.54 -0.70 15.24
C LYS A 676 -27.94 0.40 16.22
N ALA A 677 -28.03 1.64 15.72
CA ALA A 677 -28.48 2.82 16.45
C ALA A 677 -29.98 3.13 16.22
N GLY A 678 -30.82 2.08 16.25
CA GLY A 678 -32.26 2.22 15.93
C GLY A 678 -32.48 2.83 14.54
N ASN A 679 -33.23 3.94 14.48
CA ASN A 679 -33.52 4.66 13.24
C ASN A 679 -32.39 5.61 12.78
N GLN A 680 -31.34 5.79 13.59
CA GLN A 680 -30.19 6.68 13.26
C GLN A 680 -29.12 5.98 12.40
N GLY A 681 -29.40 4.77 11.92
CA GLY A 681 -28.43 3.95 11.21
C GLY A 681 -27.58 3.13 12.17
N THR A 682 -26.27 3.17 12.00
CA THR A 682 -25.35 2.19 12.61
C THR A 682 -24.08 2.88 13.09
N ILE A 683 -23.47 2.32 14.13
CA ILE A 683 -22.11 2.69 14.54
C ILE A 683 -21.16 2.13 13.47
N SER A 684 -20.15 2.91 13.10
CA SER A 684 -19.27 2.57 11.99
C SER A 684 -18.44 1.31 12.27
N ASN A 685 -17.95 0.68 11.22
CA ASN A 685 -17.23 -0.58 11.29
C ASN A 685 -15.89 -0.46 12.02
N ARG A 686 -15.25 0.72 11.94
CA ARG A 686 -14.08 1.13 12.73
C ARG A 686 -14.21 0.88 14.23
N ARG A 687 -15.43 1.02 14.79
CA ARG A 687 -15.72 0.83 16.22
C ARG A 687 -16.29 -0.55 16.52
N ASN A 688 -16.75 -1.28 15.50
CA ASN A 688 -17.52 -2.49 15.68
C ASN A 688 -16.65 -3.62 16.26
N GLY A 689 -15.42 -3.76 15.77
CA GLY A 689 -14.45 -4.73 16.27
C GLY A 689 -13.82 -4.40 17.64
N TYR A 690 -14.33 -3.45 18.44
CA TYR A 690 -13.76 -3.10 19.75
C TYR A 690 -13.66 -4.31 20.69
N ASP A 691 -14.54 -5.30 20.52
CA ASP A 691 -14.55 -6.54 21.27
C ASP A 691 -14.33 -7.77 20.39
N ALA A 692 -13.51 -7.66 19.34
CA ALA A 692 -13.23 -8.75 18.40
C ALA A 692 -12.55 -9.99 19.02
N THR A 693 -11.79 -9.80 20.12
CA THR A 693 -10.91 -10.84 20.70
C THR A 693 -11.64 -12.10 21.22
N PHE A 694 -10.96 -13.25 21.22
CA PHE A 694 -11.39 -14.46 21.93
C PHE A 694 -10.81 -14.44 23.36
N SER A 695 -11.55 -14.95 24.34
CA SER A 695 -11.16 -14.81 25.76
C SER A 695 -11.80 -15.87 26.67
N LEU A 696 -11.10 -16.26 27.74
CA LEU A 696 -11.63 -17.01 28.88
C LEU A 696 -12.48 -16.13 29.81
N TYR A 697 -12.44 -14.81 29.63
CA TYR A 697 -13.18 -13.84 30.42
C TYR A 697 -14.30 -13.19 29.61
N GLY A 698 -15.40 -12.86 30.29
CA GLY A 698 -16.48 -12.09 29.69
C GLY A 698 -16.07 -10.63 29.47
N LYS A 699 -16.72 -9.96 28.53
CA LYS A 699 -16.48 -8.54 28.21
C LYS A 699 -17.64 -7.69 28.70
N PRO A 700 -17.38 -6.52 29.28
CA PRO A 700 -18.44 -5.65 29.77
C PRO A 700 -19.32 -5.14 28.62
N ALA A 701 -20.52 -4.66 28.95
CA ALA A 701 -21.34 -3.92 28.01
C ALA A 701 -20.68 -2.58 27.66
N GLN A 702 -20.84 -2.13 26.41
CA GLN A 702 -20.32 -0.84 25.92
C GLN A 702 -21.46 0.01 25.39
N THR A 703 -21.48 1.29 25.75
CA THR A 703 -22.45 2.25 25.21
C THR A 703 -21.74 3.19 24.24
N PHE A 704 -22.32 3.37 23.07
CA PHE A 704 -21.96 4.39 22.09
C PHE A 704 -23.10 5.38 21.91
N HIS A 705 -22.84 6.51 21.29
CA HIS A 705 -23.85 7.46 20.83
C HIS A 705 -23.81 7.64 19.31
N LYS A 706 -24.96 7.87 18.69
CA LYS A 706 -25.08 8.33 17.30
C LYS A 706 -26.02 9.53 17.30
N ASN A 707 -25.49 10.73 17.03
CA ASN A 707 -26.22 12.00 17.13
C ASN A 707 -26.93 12.18 18.49
N GLY A 708 -26.22 11.84 19.58
CA GLY A 708 -26.72 11.89 20.96
C GLY A 708 -27.65 10.74 21.36
N VAL A 709 -27.98 9.80 20.46
CA VAL A 709 -28.80 8.62 20.78
C VAL A 709 -27.90 7.49 21.30
N ALA A 710 -28.10 7.09 22.55
CA ALA A 710 -27.36 6.01 23.18
C ALA A 710 -27.70 4.64 22.58
N VAL A 711 -26.67 3.81 22.39
CA VAL A 711 -26.72 2.45 21.87
C VAL A 711 -25.85 1.57 22.75
N THR A 712 -26.47 0.69 23.53
CA THR A 712 -25.72 -0.24 24.39
C THR A 712 -25.56 -1.59 23.72
N VAL A 713 -24.31 -1.95 23.45
CA VAL A 713 -23.91 -3.31 23.07
C VAL A 713 -23.83 -4.14 24.36
N PRO A 714 -24.54 -5.29 24.45
CA PRO A 714 -24.58 -6.09 25.67
C PRO A 714 -23.20 -6.70 26.00
N ALA A 715 -23.03 -7.09 27.27
CA ALA A 715 -21.88 -7.88 27.70
C ALA A 715 -21.72 -9.15 26.83
N LEU A 716 -20.48 -9.58 26.61
CA LEU A 716 -20.15 -10.80 25.87
C LEU A 716 -19.71 -11.88 26.85
N ASP A 717 -20.33 -13.05 26.80
CA ASP A 717 -19.88 -14.22 27.57
C ASP A 717 -18.51 -14.70 27.07
N PRO A 718 -17.71 -15.39 27.93
CA PRO A 718 -16.44 -15.97 27.51
C PRO A 718 -16.56 -16.82 26.23
N ASN A 719 -15.66 -16.57 25.28
CA ASN A 719 -15.53 -17.38 24.07
C ASN A 719 -14.05 -17.65 23.78
N PRO A 720 -13.51 -18.79 24.25
CA PRO A 720 -12.09 -19.08 24.16
C PRO A 720 -11.69 -19.83 22.89
N LEU A 721 -12.58 -19.98 21.90
CA LEU A 721 -12.35 -20.81 20.73
C LEU A 721 -12.60 -20.05 19.42
N PHE A 722 -11.52 -19.83 18.68
CA PHE A 722 -11.60 -19.58 17.26
C PHE A 722 -11.73 -20.92 16.51
N THR A 723 -12.64 -20.99 15.53
CA THR A 723 -12.79 -22.15 14.65
C THR A 723 -13.22 -21.72 13.24
N ASP A 724 -12.52 -22.15 12.21
CA ASP A 724 -12.87 -21.81 10.82
C ASP A 724 -13.57 -22.97 10.08
N SER A 725 -14.41 -23.72 10.79
CA SER A 725 -15.10 -24.93 10.30
C SER A 725 -15.99 -24.70 9.06
N GLY A 726 -16.16 -23.45 8.64
CA GLY A 726 -16.69 -23.05 7.35
C GLY A 726 -16.37 -21.59 7.07
N THR A 727 -16.23 -21.24 5.80
CA THR A 727 -15.84 -19.88 5.35
C THR A 727 -16.71 -18.76 5.91
N ASN A 728 -18.00 -19.01 6.14
CA ASN A 728 -18.93 -18.00 6.63
C ASN A 728 -19.09 -17.96 8.16
N LYS A 729 -18.24 -18.64 8.94
CA LYS A 729 -18.40 -18.74 10.40
C LYS A 729 -18.41 -17.38 11.11
N TYR A 730 -17.62 -16.43 10.61
CA TYR A 730 -17.49 -15.07 11.12
C TYR A 730 -17.98 -14.02 10.11
N TRP A 731 -18.79 -14.46 9.14
CA TRP A 731 -19.35 -13.62 8.09
C TRP A 731 -20.81 -13.27 8.42
N ASN A 732 -21.19 -12.01 8.22
CA ASN A 732 -22.55 -11.53 8.33
C ASN A 732 -22.85 -10.59 7.17
N SER A 733 -23.78 -10.97 6.30
CA SER A 733 -24.18 -10.15 5.15
C SER A 733 -24.82 -8.81 5.53
N SER A 734 -25.28 -8.64 6.77
CA SER A 734 -25.75 -7.35 7.30
C SER A 734 -24.61 -6.46 7.80
N ASN A 735 -23.38 -6.97 7.89
CA ASN A 735 -22.19 -6.22 8.27
C ASN A 735 -20.99 -6.59 7.37
N PRO A 736 -21.12 -6.39 6.04
CA PRO A 736 -20.22 -6.96 5.06
C PRO A 736 -18.78 -6.42 5.13
N TRP A 737 -18.57 -5.25 5.74
CA TRP A 737 -17.25 -4.61 5.76
C TRP A 737 -16.42 -4.92 7.02
N ASN A 738 -17.04 -5.37 8.12
CA ASN A 738 -16.34 -5.78 9.35
C ASN A 738 -16.26 -7.29 9.49
N SER A 739 -17.29 -8.01 9.01
CA SER A 739 -17.34 -9.46 9.13
C SER A 739 -16.44 -10.14 8.09
N VAL A 740 -15.82 -11.27 8.45
CA VAL A 740 -14.75 -11.89 7.65
C VAL A 740 -15.15 -13.28 7.15
N LYS A 741 -14.86 -13.54 5.88
CA LYS A 741 -14.91 -14.87 5.28
C LYS A 741 -13.57 -15.57 5.46
N VAL A 742 -13.51 -16.43 6.48
CA VAL A 742 -12.31 -17.17 6.90
C VAL A 742 -11.97 -18.32 5.94
N ALA A 743 -10.78 -18.92 6.08
CA ALA A 743 -10.25 -19.89 5.12
C ALA A 743 -11.12 -21.15 4.93
N GLY A 744 -11.85 -21.58 5.96
CA GLY A 744 -12.74 -22.73 5.88
C GLY A 744 -12.02 -24.08 6.03
N THR A 745 -10.82 -24.11 6.63
CA THR A 745 -9.93 -25.27 6.59
C THR A 745 -10.10 -26.25 7.77
N GLY A 746 -10.94 -25.94 8.75
CA GLY A 746 -11.16 -26.74 9.96
C GLY A 746 -10.19 -26.45 11.11
N THR A 747 -9.34 -25.43 10.96
CA THR A 747 -8.44 -24.88 11.96
C THR A 747 -9.18 -24.40 13.20
N LYS A 748 -8.61 -24.71 14.36
CA LYS A 748 -9.07 -24.29 15.68
C LYS A 748 -7.92 -23.70 16.48
N ILE A 749 -8.19 -22.59 17.18
CA ILE A 749 -7.25 -22.00 18.14
C ILE A 749 -8.02 -21.84 19.46
N GLU A 750 -7.69 -22.69 20.42
CA GLU A 750 -8.34 -22.77 21.73
C GLU A 750 -7.45 -22.18 22.82
N ILE A 751 -7.97 -21.24 23.60
CA ILE A 751 -7.26 -20.66 24.75
C ILE A 751 -7.35 -21.65 25.92
N LEU A 752 -6.21 -22.18 26.36
CA LEU A 752 -6.10 -23.09 27.50
C LEU A 752 -5.80 -22.34 28.80
N GLN A 753 -5.07 -21.24 28.70
CA GLN A 753 -4.72 -20.37 29.82
C GLN A 753 -4.64 -18.93 29.32
N GLN A 754 -5.17 -18.01 30.12
CA GLN A 754 -5.08 -16.56 29.91
C GLN A 754 -4.91 -15.92 31.28
N GLY A 755 -3.99 -14.96 31.41
CA GLY A 755 -3.88 -14.16 32.62
C GLY A 755 -4.76 -12.91 32.59
N THR A 756 -4.72 -12.14 33.68
CA THR A 756 -5.52 -10.92 33.86
C THR A 756 -4.68 -9.65 33.90
N ASN A 757 -3.37 -9.75 34.08
CA ASN A 757 -2.46 -8.62 34.01
C ASN A 757 -1.97 -8.40 32.57
N PRO A 758 -1.62 -7.16 32.19
CA PRO A 758 -1.15 -6.88 30.83
C PRO A 758 0.09 -7.66 30.39
N THR A 759 0.93 -8.07 31.33
CA THR A 759 2.18 -8.82 31.08
C THR A 759 2.01 -10.34 31.14
N ASP A 760 0.81 -10.84 31.42
CA ASP A 760 0.62 -12.28 31.60
C ASP A 760 0.67 -13.02 30.26
N ASP A 761 1.28 -14.21 30.28
CA ASP A 761 1.30 -15.14 29.16
C ASP A 761 -0.11 -15.72 28.87
N MET A 762 -0.31 -16.10 27.62
CA MET A 762 -1.44 -16.89 27.14
C MET A 762 -0.95 -18.24 26.61
N VAL A 763 -1.66 -19.33 26.89
CA VAL A 763 -1.39 -20.63 26.27
C VAL A 763 -2.54 -20.98 25.35
N VAL A 764 -2.23 -21.18 24.07
CA VAL A 764 -3.19 -21.60 23.05
C VAL A 764 -2.88 -22.98 22.52
N LYS A 765 -3.91 -23.71 22.10
CA LYS A 765 -3.80 -24.97 21.36
C LYS A 765 -4.31 -24.76 19.94
N VAL A 766 -3.40 -24.84 18.98
CA VAL A 766 -3.72 -24.83 17.55
C VAL A 766 -3.96 -26.27 17.10
N SER A 767 -5.07 -26.52 16.40
CA SER A 767 -5.36 -27.82 15.77
C SER A 767 -5.83 -27.59 14.33
N ASN A 768 -5.26 -28.32 13.38
CA ASN A 768 -5.53 -28.14 11.95
C ASN A 768 -5.55 -29.46 11.17
#